data_AF-A0A3T1CZD4-F1
#
_entry.id   AF-A0A3T1CZD4-F1
#
_cell.length_a   1.000
_cell.length_b   1.000
_cell.length_c   1.000
_cell.angle_alpha   90.00
_cell.angle_beta   90.00
_cell.angle_gamma   90.00
#
_symmetry.space_group_name_H-M   'P 1'
#
loop_
_entity.id
_entity.type
_entity.pdbx_description
1 polymer ?
#
loop_
_entity_poly.entity_id
_entity_poly.type
_entity_poly.pdbx_seq_one_letter_code
_entity_poly.pdbx_strand_id
1 'polypeptide(L)'
;MKKLSSKVPALFLIAVLFFVTTARTAFAEDFMIGFYYAPPSGYTNGTQYDYIRDANINEVFNVNAFDSTIDSVAKNIAAMDLSSQRGLKFNISDPRVRYVDSATNTDIDAFVNDYKNHSATKGFYVRDEPSSSRSEGYARAYNRYLYNKADSIPYVNLLGSYHDSDLETFPVAEVVQTEVGNGAFVQSNQPLRQSFITSATCNFIHSIELKIDYHTWDPTENLTLTLWNADKTVWLAKRTLNATNNGYYPSFELMANVSPNTTYQWELTHDGGGNNTVGWIVGSTSDVYPDGVGYVNGLVQNWDYYFRIFSGYTKANTTLIEQNQGLYFANTSVTSTWPMGQTFKTTAFSTYIDSIELRLDNTSWSPGEALTLKLWDSPSKTSLIASSTLNSTNNIDYPRFKLNANVLANTTYYWEITHNGGGNNSIGPIYYTNYDSYPDGNLYSGGTSAPNSDFYFKIYGKDRIKMPLLASQTLQGTGYTVTSTNSVGQTFKTPINSTFINLIQLMVDSSSWGTGESLTLKLWNSPSKTTLIASSTLTATNNGDYPQFQLACNVSSNTSYYWELTHNGGGDNSVGWVWNSNTNNYADGSAYQNGLALNNDFVFRVYGNPAIKDQVVMNSTFGDGDFVSTSNVIGQTIKTPVNLERNLYGVEVYLDPATWTTGETLTMTVYDSVLRKEIFAQSSIADKSNNGWFPRFYMNGFLKPNTTYYIELTHNGGGNNSIYVVHSPLDSYVDGSGYRNGTAQTWDLYFRSTFRSDYQDYLDEWVDAIGPTSLKNISNDFYPFSTKGVLTDGYFLNLELLRDKGLKTNISTRGYLQSVGIDNYMTRPVENQMRWNVFTSLAYGLKGLSWFTWWTPTNLPEFTDAIINRTGTKTDLYTPVQTLNAQIKNLGPTLMGLTSQEIFHSASSLKTGTRSVPTDFFWKPNSISDDVIISYFKDSSNRKYIMAVNKSYTNSNTFTFIINPKPSTVTEVSKTTGLEINTNYNLSTGVISALFAPGEGKLYALPSGY
;
A
#
# COMPACT_ATOMS: atom_id res chain seq x y z
N MET A 1 -64.38 46.59 6.14
CA MET A 1 -64.82 45.92 4.90
C MET A 1 -63.59 45.65 4.04
N LYS A 2 -63.37 44.36 3.65
CA LYS A 2 -62.71 43.82 2.43
C LYS A 2 -61.54 44.64 1.81
N LYS A 3 -60.33 44.14 1.50
CA LYS A 3 -59.84 42.82 1.06
C LYS A 3 -58.28 42.85 1.02
N LEU A 4 -57.68 41.64 0.97
CA LEU A 4 -56.27 41.22 0.81
C LEU A 4 -55.46 42.00 -0.27
N SER A 5 -54.13 42.00 -0.38
CA SER A 5 -52.95 41.17 -0.01
C SER A 5 -51.71 42.11 -0.06
N SER A 6 -50.46 41.87 0.35
CA SER A 6 -49.62 40.70 0.69
C SER A 6 -48.52 41.20 1.65
N LYS A 7 -48.04 40.32 2.55
CA LYS A 7 -46.99 40.63 3.54
C LYS A 7 -45.63 40.11 3.06
N VAL A 8 -44.61 40.93 3.24
CA VAL A 8 -43.18 40.58 3.38
C VAL A 8 -42.79 41.14 4.77
N PRO A 9 -42.07 40.42 5.65
CA PRO A 9 -40.61 40.55 5.67
C PRO A 9 -39.78 39.33 6.14
N ALA A 10 -38.59 39.26 5.54
CA ALA A 10 -37.27 38.93 6.10
C ALA A 10 -37.13 37.80 7.15
N LEU A 11 -36.41 36.73 6.75
CA LEU A 11 -35.64 35.89 7.66
C LEU A 11 -34.16 35.92 7.24
N PHE A 12 -33.30 36.36 8.15
CA PHE A 12 -31.85 36.16 8.11
C PHE A 12 -31.56 34.67 8.32
N LEU A 13 -30.95 34.00 7.34
CA LEU A 13 -30.44 32.64 7.48
C LEU A 13 -28.97 32.70 7.88
N ILE A 14 -28.65 32.29 9.11
CA ILE A 14 -27.29 31.94 9.51
C ILE A 14 -26.92 30.68 8.73
N ALA A 15 -25.93 30.80 7.85
CA ALA A 15 -25.38 29.69 7.08
C ALA A 15 -24.59 28.76 8.02
N VAL A 16 -25.25 27.74 8.54
CA VAL A 16 -24.59 26.54 9.06
C VAL A 16 -24.19 25.72 7.82
N LEU A 17 -22.88 25.56 7.60
CA LEU A 17 -22.34 24.64 6.60
C LEU A 17 -22.84 23.23 6.91
N PHE A 18 -23.85 22.76 6.18
CA PHE A 18 -24.11 21.34 6.05
C PHE A 18 -23.10 20.79 5.04
N PHE A 19 -22.13 20.01 5.53
CA PHE A 19 -21.48 19.01 4.71
C PHE A 19 -22.58 18.07 4.20
N VAL A 20 -23.02 18.26 2.96
CA VAL A 20 -23.73 17.20 2.24
C VAL A 20 -22.65 16.23 1.81
N THR A 21 -22.24 15.35 2.73
CA THR A 21 -21.80 14.03 2.28
C THR A 21 -23.04 13.44 1.59
N THR A 22 -22.94 13.11 0.32
CA THR A 22 -23.88 12.18 -0.29
C THR A 22 -23.68 10.84 0.42
N ALA A 23 -24.24 10.72 1.62
CA ALA A 23 -24.50 9.43 2.21
C ALA A 23 -25.34 8.70 1.16
N ARG A 24 -24.75 7.69 0.52
CA ARG A 24 -25.57 6.66 -0.12
C ARG A 24 -26.63 6.32 0.92
N THR A 25 -27.90 6.56 0.59
CA THR A 25 -28.99 5.92 1.33
C THR A 25 -28.59 4.46 1.41
N ALA A 26 -28.35 3.96 2.61
CA ALA A 26 -28.06 2.56 2.81
C ALA A 26 -29.16 1.82 2.06
N PHE A 27 -28.82 1.16 0.95
CA PHE A 27 -29.67 0.09 0.48
C PHE A 27 -29.84 -0.78 1.72
N ALA A 28 -31.08 -1.12 2.06
CA ALA A 28 -31.37 -2.06 3.14
C ALA A 28 -30.86 -3.44 2.70
N GLU A 29 -29.55 -3.59 2.63
CA GLU A 29 -28.87 -4.85 2.40
C GLU A 29 -28.84 -5.58 3.74
N ASP A 30 -29.28 -6.82 3.73
CA ASP A 30 -29.05 -7.72 4.84
C ASP A 30 -27.55 -7.93 5.04
N PHE A 31 -27.15 -8.17 6.30
CA PHE A 31 -25.78 -8.54 6.61
C PHE A 31 -25.41 -9.83 5.84
N MET A 32 -24.34 -9.77 5.04
CA MET A 32 -23.93 -10.92 4.25
C MET A 32 -23.28 -12.00 5.14
N ILE A 33 -23.78 -13.23 5.04
CA ILE A 33 -23.23 -14.43 5.66
C ILE A 33 -23.00 -15.44 4.54
N GLY A 34 -21.75 -15.57 4.10
CA GLY A 34 -21.37 -16.41 2.97
C GLY A 34 -20.31 -17.45 3.28
N PHE A 35 -19.78 -18.07 2.24
CA PHE A 35 -18.62 -18.97 2.32
C PHE A 35 -17.94 -19.14 0.97
N TYR A 36 -16.64 -19.46 1.00
CA TYR A 36 -15.90 -19.97 -0.15
C TYR A 36 -16.13 -21.47 -0.33
N TYR A 37 -15.96 -21.94 -1.57
CA TYR A 37 -16.03 -23.35 -1.98
C TYR A 37 -17.39 -24.04 -1.73
N ALA A 38 -18.31 -23.88 -2.70
CA ALA A 38 -19.59 -24.57 -2.73
C ALA A 38 -19.47 -26.11 -2.82
N PRO A 39 -20.52 -26.85 -2.40
CA PRO A 39 -20.56 -28.30 -2.60
C PRO A 39 -20.25 -28.67 -4.07
N PRO A 40 -19.30 -29.57 -4.35
CA PRO A 40 -18.96 -29.99 -5.71
C PRO A 40 -20.19 -30.46 -6.50
N SER A 41 -20.11 -30.52 -7.83
CA SER A 41 -21.24 -30.90 -8.68
C SER A 41 -21.81 -32.27 -8.33
N GLY A 42 -20.98 -33.24 -7.93
CA GLY A 42 -21.42 -34.56 -7.46
C GLY A 42 -22.23 -34.54 -6.15
N TYR A 43 -22.14 -33.44 -5.41
CA TYR A 43 -22.83 -33.19 -4.14
C TYR A 43 -23.81 -32.02 -4.22
N THR A 44 -24.09 -31.49 -5.42
CA THR A 44 -25.11 -30.47 -5.63
C THR A 44 -26.50 -31.11 -5.55
N ASN A 45 -27.02 -31.24 -4.33
CA ASN A 45 -28.31 -31.88 -4.05
C ASN A 45 -29.04 -31.19 -2.87
N GLY A 46 -30.31 -31.55 -2.67
CA GLY A 46 -31.16 -30.91 -1.65
C GLY A 46 -30.58 -30.94 -0.25
N THR A 47 -30.03 -32.08 0.19
CA THR A 47 -29.46 -32.26 1.53
C THR A 47 -28.35 -31.26 1.83
N GLN A 48 -27.40 -31.07 0.90
CA GLN A 48 -26.29 -30.12 1.11
C GLN A 48 -26.78 -28.67 1.16
N TYR A 49 -27.78 -28.32 0.37
CA TYR A 49 -28.33 -26.96 0.38
C TYR A 49 -29.26 -26.71 1.58
N ASP A 50 -29.91 -27.75 2.12
CA ASP A 50 -30.60 -27.68 3.41
C ASP A 50 -29.60 -27.42 4.54
N TYR A 51 -28.43 -28.05 4.51
CA TYR A 51 -27.36 -27.76 5.47
C TYR A 51 -26.91 -26.29 5.39
N ILE A 52 -26.74 -25.75 4.19
CA ILE A 52 -26.37 -24.33 4.00
C ILE A 52 -27.43 -23.41 4.62
N ARG A 53 -28.71 -23.59 4.26
CA ARG A 53 -29.83 -22.80 4.81
C ARG A 53 -29.89 -22.90 6.33
N ASP A 54 -29.83 -24.11 6.86
CA ASP A 54 -29.98 -24.36 8.29
C ASP A 54 -28.82 -23.78 9.10
N ALA A 55 -27.64 -23.62 8.48
CA ALA A 55 -26.50 -22.92 9.07
C ALA A 55 -26.62 -21.38 9.00
N ASN A 56 -27.79 -20.82 8.64
CA ASN A 56 -28.05 -19.37 8.54
C ASN A 56 -27.17 -18.62 7.52
N ILE A 57 -26.67 -19.31 6.51
CA ILE A 57 -26.01 -18.69 5.36
C ILE A 57 -27.08 -18.08 4.45
N ASN A 58 -26.76 -16.93 3.83
CA ASN A 58 -27.62 -16.28 2.84
C ASN A 58 -26.95 -16.15 1.46
N GLU A 59 -25.64 -16.35 1.35
CA GLU A 59 -24.90 -16.21 0.09
C GLU A 59 -23.95 -17.40 -0.17
N VAL A 60 -24.06 -18.02 -1.35
CA VAL A 60 -23.22 -19.15 -1.79
C VAL A 60 -22.26 -18.65 -2.86
N PHE A 61 -20.97 -18.96 -2.72
CA PHE A 61 -19.97 -18.60 -3.73
C PHE A 61 -19.56 -19.82 -4.57
N ASN A 62 -19.95 -19.84 -5.84
CA ASN A 62 -19.22 -20.61 -6.83
C ASN A 62 -18.06 -19.75 -7.36
N VAL A 63 -16.86 -20.24 -7.13
CA VAL A 63 -15.61 -19.55 -7.43
C VAL A 63 -14.78 -20.41 -8.36
N ASN A 64 -13.88 -19.78 -9.10
CA ASN A 64 -12.91 -20.47 -9.94
C ASN A 64 -11.78 -21.11 -9.11
N ALA A 65 -12.13 -22.00 -8.17
CA ALA A 65 -11.17 -22.79 -7.41
C ALA A 65 -10.53 -23.85 -8.33
N PHE A 66 -9.29 -24.25 -8.00
CA PHE A 66 -8.45 -25.17 -8.78
C PHE A 66 -9.13 -26.51 -9.13
N ASP A 67 -10.11 -26.93 -8.34
CA ASP A 67 -10.89 -28.16 -8.51
C ASP A 67 -12.42 -27.93 -8.42
N SER A 68 -12.91 -26.71 -8.63
CA SER A 68 -14.37 -26.47 -8.72
C SER A 68 -14.97 -27.28 -9.88
N THR A 69 -16.06 -27.99 -9.60
CA THR A 69 -16.75 -28.87 -10.56
C THR A 69 -18.10 -28.33 -11.02
N ILE A 70 -18.54 -27.17 -10.50
CA ILE A 70 -19.72 -26.43 -10.98
C ILE A 70 -19.29 -25.47 -12.10
N ASP A 71 -18.98 -26.04 -13.26
CA ASP A 71 -18.23 -25.40 -14.35
C ASP A 71 -18.99 -25.38 -15.68
N SER A 72 -20.31 -25.54 -15.65
CA SER A 72 -21.17 -25.44 -16.84
C SER A 72 -22.47 -24.74 -16.51
N VAL A 73 -23.14 -24.21 -17.54
CA VAL A 73 -24.44 -23.55 -17.39
C VAL A 73 -25.44 -24.47 -16.68
N ALA A 74 -25.58 -25.72 -17.13
CA ALA A 74 -26.53 -26.66 -16.55
C ALA A 74 -26.24 -26.96 -15.07
N LYS A 75 -24.96 -27.09 -14.68
CA LYS A 75 -24.56 -27.35 -13.29
C LYS A 75 -24.79 -26.11 -12.41
N ASN A 76 -24.47 -24.91 -12.90
CA ASN A 76 -24.75 -23.66 -12.21
C ASN A 76 -26.26 -23.48 -11.99
N ILE A 77 -27.09 -23.70 -13.03
CA ILE A 77 -28.55 -23.60 -12.89
C ILE A 77 -29.08 -24.59 -11.85
N ALA A 78 -28.60 -25.84 -11.83
CA ALA A 78 -29.01 -26.80 -10.80
C ALA A 78 -28.69 -26.34 -9.36
N ALA A 79 -27.51 -25.76 -9.15
CA ALA A 79 -27.11 -25.16 -7.88
C ALA A 79 -27.96 -23.93 -7.50
N MET A 80 -28.27 -23.09 -8.49
CA MET A 80 -29.09 -21.89 -8.32
C MET A 80 -30.57 -22.22 -8.04
N ASP A 81 -31.12 -23.26 -8.65
CA ASP A 81 -32.47 -23.77 -8.36
C ASP A 81 -32.58 -24.21 -6.90
N LEU A 82 -31.61 -25.01 -6.43
CA LEU A 82 -31.53 -25.46 -5.04
C LEU A 82 -31.38 -24.28 -4.07
N SER A 83 -30.61 -23.25 -4.47
CA SER A 83 -30.45 -22.01 -3.71
C SER A 83 -31.76 -21.24 -3.61
N SER A 84 -32.43 -21.00 -4.75
CA SER A 84 -33.70 -20.27 -4.83
C SER A 84 -34.79 -20.92 -4.00
N GLN A 85 -34.94 -22.25 -4.05
CA GLN A 85 -35.90 -23.01 -3.25
C GLN A 85 -35.74 -22.80 -1.74
N ARG A 86 -34.58 -22.32 -1.29
CA ARG A 86 -34.21 -22.13 0.13
C ARG A 86 -33.99 -20.67 0.50
N GLY A 87 -34.27 -19.73 -0.42
CA GLY A 87 -34.06 -18.30 -0.21
C GLY A 87 -32.59 -17.89 -0.18
N LEU A 88 -31.68 -18.72 -0.71
CA LEU A 88 -30.25 -18.44 -0.79
C LEU A 88 -29.94 -17.64 -2.06
N LYS A 89 -28.92 -16.81 -1.97
CA LYS A 89 -28.34 -16.05 -3.07
C LYS A 89 -27.03 -16.70 -3.53
N PHE A 90 -26.70 -16.58 -4.81
CA PHE A 90 -25.62 -17.32 -5.45
C PHE A 90 -24.74 -16.40 -6.29
N ASN A 91 -23.42 -16.53 -6.13
CA ASN A 91 -22.42 -15.90 -6.99
C ASN A 91 -21.92 -16.93 -7.99
N ILE A 92 -21.92 -16.55 -9.27
CA ILE A 92 -21.71 -17.46 -10.38
C ILE A 92 -20.26 -17.35 -10.90
N SER A 93 -19.65 -18.50 -11.19
CA SER A 93 -18.43 -18.64 -11.98
C SER A 93 -18.61 -19.75 -13.01
N ASP A 94 -18.02 -19.59 -14.20
CA ASP A 94 -17.89 -20.67 -15.20
C ASP A 94 -16.65 -20.45 -16.10
N PRO A 95 -16.28 -21.41 -16.98
CA PRO A 95 -15.05 -21.35 -17.76
C PRO A 95 -14.88 -20.12 -18.65
N ARG A 96 -15.96 -19.46 -19.10
CA ARG A 96 -15.88 -18.27 -19.98
C ARG A 96 -15.21 -17.08 -19.31
N VAL A 97 -15.28 -17.02 -17.98
CA VAL A 97 -14.78 -15.90 -17.18
C VAL A 97 -13.65 -16.32 -16.22
N ARG A 98 -13.01 -17.47 -16.46
CA ARG A 98 -11.83 -17.94 -15.70
C ARG A 98 -10.65 -16.96 -15.79
N TYR A 99 -10.52 -16.27 -16.92
CA TYR A 99 -9.57 -15.17 -17.16
C TYR A 99 -10.33 -13.89 -17.54
N VAL A 100 -11.22 -13.44 -16.66
CA VAL A 100 -12.19 -12.37 -16.98
C VAL A 100 -11.56 -11.05 -17.42
N ASP A 101 -10.33 -10.76 -16.99
CA ASP A 101 -9.63 -9.53 -17.33
C ASP A 101 -9.14 -9.43 -18.77
N SER A 102 -9.06 -10.56 -19.49
CA SER A 102 -8.88 -10.59 -20.94
C SER A 102 -10.15 -10.97 -21.71
N ALA A 103 -11.26 -11.27 -21.03
CA ALA A 103 -12.53 -11.61 -21.70
C ALA A 103 -13.14 -10.39 -22.42
N THR A 104 -13.69 -10.63 -23.61
CA THR A 104 -14.37 -9.57 -24.37
C THR A 104 -15.69 -9.19 -23.72
N ASN A 105 -16.20 -7.99 -24.01
CA ASN A 105 -17.54 -7.59 -23.54
C ASN A 105 -18.63 -8.53 -24.07
N THR A 106 -18.47 -9.10 -25.27
CA THR A 106 -19.37 -10.11 -25.82
C THR A 106 -19.39 -11.40 -24.99
N ASP A 107 -18.22 -11.90 -24.58
CA ASP A 107 -18.12 -13.09 -23.74
C ASP A 107 -18.75 -12.86 -22.36
N ILE A 108 -18.48 -11.68 -21.77
CA ILE A 108 -19.06 -11.26 -20.49
C ILE A 108 -20.59 -11.16 -20.59
N ASP A 109 -21.12 -10.55 -21.65
CA ASP A 109 -22.56 -10.41 -21.85
C ASP A 109 -23.23 -11.77 -22.01
N ALA A 110 -22.65 -12.65 -22.83
CA ALA A 110 -23.16 -14.02 -23.01
C ALA A 110 -23.18 -14.79 -21.68
N PHE A 111 -22.12 -14.68 -20.90
CA PHE A 111 -22.04 -15.25 -19.55
C PHE A 111 -23.15 -14.72 -18.64
N VAL A 112 -23.31 -13.40 -18.53
CA VAL A 112 -24.33 -12.81 -17.64
C VAL A 112 -25.75 -13.15 -18.09
N ASN A 113 -26.01 -13.17 -19.41
CA ASN A 113 -27.33 -13.42 -19.97
C ASN A 113 -27.91 -14.78 -19.59
N ASP A 114 -27.06 -15.80 -19.40
CA ASP A 114 -27.51 -17.13 -18.99
C ASP A 114 -28.07 -17.17 -17.56
N TYR A 115 -27.64 -16.24 -16.69
CA TYR A 115 -27.94 -16.32 -15.25
C TYR A 115 -28.71 -15.12 -14.70
N LYS A 116 -28.66 -13.95 -15.34
CA LYS A 116 -29.13 -12.67 -14.74
C LYS A 116 -30.59 -12.66 -14.29
N ASN A 117 -31.44 -13.45 -14.95
CA ASN A 117 -32.88 -13.52 -14.68
C ASN A 117 -33.26 -14.55 -13.62
N HIS A 118 -32.33 -15.39 -13.16
CA HIS A 118 -32.62 -16.35 -12.11
C HIS A 118 -32.76 -15.63 -10.75
N SER A 119 -33.79 -16.00 -9.99
CA SER A 119 -34.10 -15.47 -8.65
C SER A 119 -32.96 -15.57 -7.62
N ALA A 120 -32.03 -16.52 -7.77
CA ALA A 120 -30.90 -16.72 -6.86
C ALA A 120 -29.71 -15.81 -7.19
N THR A 121 -29.68 -15.18 -8.37
CA THR A 121 -28.51 -14.41 -8.83
C THR A 121 -28.20 -13.25 -7.91
N LYS A 122 -26.98 -13.25 -7.36
CA LYS A 122 -26.44 -12.18 -6.53
C LYS A 122 -25.32 -11.41 -7.21
N GLY A 123 -24.42 -12.14 -7.87
CA GLY A 123 -23.20 -11.58 -8.38
C GLY A 123 -22.46 -12.55 -9.28
N PHE A 124 -21.37 -12.06 -9.83
CA PHE A 124 -20.56 -12.74 -10.84
C PHE A 124 -19.11 -12.72 -10.39
N TYR A 125 -18.43 -13.85 -10.51
CA TYR A 125 -17.03 -13.98 -10.14
C TYR A 125 -16.16 -13.09 -11.03
N VAL A 126 -15.33 -12.28 -10.38
CA VAL A 126 -14.31 -11.46 -11.03
C VAL A 126 -12.95 -12.10 -10.77
N ARG A 127 -12.48 -12.07 -9.52
CA ARG A 127 -11.18 -12.64 -9.16
C ARG A 127 -11.01 -12.79 -7.65
N ASP A 128 -10.32 -13.85 -7.27
CA ASP A 128 -9.74 -14.06 -5.96
C ASP A 128 -8.26 -13.63 -6.00
N GLU A 129 -7.87 -12.77 -5.07
CA GLU A 129 -6.54 -12.16 -4.92
C GLU A 129 -6.02 -11.51 -6.23
N PRO A 130 -6.72 -10.51 -6.81
CA PRO A 130 -6.30 -9.89 -8.06
C PRO A 130 -4.97 -9.15 -7.90
N SER A 131 -4.09 -9.31 -8.89
CA SER A 131 -2.88 -8.49 -9.02
C SER A 131 -3.24 -7.06 -9.48
N SER A 132 -2.55 -6.05 -8.92
CA SER A 132 -2.68 -4.64 -9.31
C SER A 132 -2.35 -4.39 -10.78
N SER A 133 -1.41 -5.13 -11.36
CA SER A 133 -0.98 -4.97 -12.75
C SER A 133 -2.07 -5.29 -13.78
N ARG A 134 -3.13 -6.01 -13.38
CA ARG A 134 -4.28 -6.36 -14.25
C ARG A 134 -5.58 -5.71 -13.80
N SER A 135 -5.50 -4.72 -12.90
CA SER A 135 -6.66 -4.04 -12.31
C SER A 135 -7.64 -3.51 -13.36
N GLU A 136 -7.18 -2.83 -14.40
CA GLU A 136 -8.07 -2.28 -15.45
C GLU A 136 -8.91 -3.34 -16.16
N GLY A 137 -8.36 -4.53 -16.38
CA GLY A 137 -9.08 -5.65 -16.97
C GLY A 137 -10.19 -6.18 -16.06
N TYR A 138 -9.91 -6.37 -14.75
CA TYR A 138 -10.99 -6.79 -13.86
C TYR A 138 -11.98 -5.67 -13.54
N ALA A 139 -11.56 -4.40 -13.52
CA ALA A 139 -12.45 -3.25 -13.41
C ALA A 139 -13.39 -3.17 -14.61
N ARG A 140 -12.89 -3.45 -15.82
CA ARG A 140 -13.70 -3.57 -17.04
C ARG A 140 -14.80 -4.61 -16.83
N ALA A 141 -14.44 -5.82 -16.42
CA ALA A 141 -15.38 -6.89 -16.18
C ALA A 141 -16.41 -6.55 -15.10
N TYR A 142 -15.94 -6.01 -13.96
CA TYR A 142 -16.80 -5.59 -12.85
C TYR A 142 -17.89 -4.62 -13.31
N ASN A 143 -17.49 -3.57 -14.04
CA ASN A 143 -18.41 -2.55 -14.54
C ASN A 143 -19.32 -3.09 -15.66
N ARG A 144 -18.85 -4.04 -16.47
CA ARG A 144 -19.68 -4.71 -17.48
C ARG A 144 -20.71 -5.66 -16.86
N TYR A 145 -20.41 -6.28 -15.73
CA TYR A 145 -21.41 -7.02 -14.95
C TYR A 145 -22.51 -6.11 -14.41
N LEU A 146 -22.14 -4.94 -13.87
CA LEU A 146 -23.11 -3.93 -13.41
C LEU A 146 -23.96 -3.39 -14.57
N TYR A 147 -23.40 -3.25 -15.77
CA TYR A 147 -24.17 -2.90 -16.96
C TYR A 147 -25.27 -3.93 -17.25
N ASN A 148 -24.93 -5.22 -17.25
CA ASN A 148 -25.88 -6.27 -17.56
C ASN A 148 -26.89 -6.53 -16.41
N LYS A 149 -26.48 -6.25 -15.17
CA LYS A 149 -27.29 -6.42 -13.95
C LYS A 149 -26.85 -5.42 -12.87
N ALA A 150 -27.50 -4.26 -12.82
CA ALA A 150 -27.12 -3.12 -11.96
C ALA A 150 -27.20 -3.40 -10.45
N ASP A 151 -28.08 -4.29 -10.03
CA ASP A 151 -28.27 -4.74 -8.65
C ASP A 151 -27.35 -5.91 -8.26
N SER A 152 -26.49 -6.38 -9.18
CA SER A 152 -25.50 -7.40 -8.85
C SER A 152 -24.41 -6.87 -7.92
N ILE A 153 -23.80 -7.78 -7.17
CA ILE A 153 -22.60 -7.56 -6.38
C ILE A 153 -21.50 -8.45 -6.94
N PRO A 154 -20.73 -8.00 -7.94
CA PRO A 154 -19.62 -8.79 -8.45
C PRO A 154 -18.64 -9.20 -7.35
N TYR A 155 -18.21 -10.45 -7.38
CA TYR A 155 -17.37 -11.06 -6.36
C TYR A 155 -15.89 -10.80 -6.68
N VAL A 156 -15.25 -10.00 -5.82
CA VAL A 156 -13.80 -9.82 -5.77
C VAL A 156 -13.37 -10.04 -4.33
N ASN A 157 -12.32 -10.83 -4.13
CA ASN A 157 -11.67 -10.97 -2.83
C ASN A 157 -10.21 -10.55 -2.98
N LEU A 158 -9.75 -9.63 -2.14
CA LEU A 158 -8.44 -9.03 -2.20
C LEU A 158 -7.43 -9.79 -1.38
N LEU A 159 -6.16 -9.62 -1.73
CA LEU A 159 -5.05 -10.10 -0.92
C LEU A 159 -5.21 -9.63 0.53
N GLY A 160 -4.99 -10.53 1.48
CA GLY A 160 -5.00 -10.22 2.91
C GLY A 160 -3.82 -9.33 3.35
N SER A 161 -2.70 -9.43 2.64
CA SER A 161 -1.54 -8.56 2.79
C SER A 161 -0.93 -8.32 1.42
N TYR A 162 -0.35 -7.14 1.24
CA TYR A 162 0.35 -6.78 0.01
C TYR A 162 1.68 -6.18 0.43
N HIS A 163 2.74 -6.86 0.01
CA HIS A 163 4.10 -6.38 0.15
C HIS A 163 4.70 -6.45 -1.24
N ASP A 164 5.06 -5.29 -1.78
CA ASP A 164 5.97 -5.31 -2.90
C ASP A 164 7.34 -5.66 -2.34
N SER A 165 7.91 -6.79 -2.78
CA SER A 165 9.23 -7.29 -2.32
C SER A 165 10.37 -6.33 -2.66
N ASP A 166 10.06 -5.27 -3.39
CA ASP A 166 10.99 -4.36 -4.03
C ASP A 166 11.67 -3.38 -3.08
N LEU A 167 11.51 -3.61 -1.77
CA LEU A 167 12.23 -2.95 -0.71
C LEU A 167 13.58 -3.60 -0.46
N GLU A 168 14.48 -3.41 -1.40
CA GLU A 168 15.87 -3.29 -1.02
C GLU A 168 16.10 -1.83 -0.67
N THR A 169 16.07 -1.53 0.63
CA THR A 169 16.49 -0.25 1.18
C THR A 169 18.01 -0.13 1.02
N PHE A 170 18.49 -0.04 -0.21
CA PHE A 170 19.88 0.26 -0.50
C PHE A 170 20.02 1.75 -0.70
N PRO A 171 21.01 2.36 -0.07
CA PRO A 171 21.21 3.77 -0.25
C PRO A 171 21.73 4.02 -1.68
N VAL A 172 21.38 5.15 -2.29
CA VAL A 172 21.71 5.46 -3.69
C VAL A 172 23.14 5.99 -3.75
N ALA A 173 24.05 5.28 -4.42
CA ALA A 173 25.41 5.79 -4.61
C ALA A 173 25.37 7.05 -5.51
N GLU A 174 25.68 8.22 -4.92
CA GLU A 174 25.72 9.53 -5.58
C GLU A 174 27.10 9.87 -6.12
N VAL A 175 28.15 9.38 -5.45
CA VAL A 175 29.54 9.61 -5.81
C VAL A 175 30.25 8.27 -5.71
N VAL A 176 30.96 7.86 -6.76
CA VAL A 176 31.78 6.65 -6.78
C VAL A 176 33.05 6.97 -7.56
N GLN A 177 34.20 6.86 -6.90
CA GLN A 177 35.48 6.84 -7.61
C GLN A 177 35.82 5.41 -8.06
N THR A 178 36.61 5.24 -9.12
CA THR A 178 36.92 3.91 -9.69
C THR A 178 38.42 3.61 -9.81
N GLU A 179 39.30 4.59 -9.61
CA GLU A 179 40.75 4.41 -9.73
C GLU A 179 41.42 4.09 -8.39
N VAL A 180 42.48 3.27 -8.43
CA VAL A 180 43.21 2.79 -7.25
C VAL A 180 44.71 2.96 -7.51
N GLY A 181 45.41 3.68 -6.64
CA GLY A 181 46.87 3.80 -6.74
C GLY A 181 47.59 4.41 -5.54
N ASN A 182 47.15 5.57 -5.04
CA ASN A 182 47.70 6.18 -3.81
C ASN A 182 46.84 5.81 -2.58
N GLY A 183 47.03 6.53 -1.48
CA GLY A 183 46.31 6.38 -0.23
C GLY A 183 47.11 6.86 0.97
N ALA A 184 46.55 6.70 2.16
CA ALA A 184 47.22 7.03 3.41
C ALA A 184 46.72 6.14 4.55
N PHE A 185 47.59 5.92 5.55
CA PHE A 185 47.20 5.29 6.80
C PHE A 185 46.47 6.29 7.70
N VAL A 186 45.46 5.84 8.44
CA VAL A 186 44.86 6.66 9.50
C VAL A 186 45.64 6.44 10.79
N GLN A 187 46.16 7.54 11.36
CA GLN A 187 46.87 7.54 12.63
C GLN A 187 46.21 8.54 13.59
N SER A 188 46.37 8.34 14.90
CA SER A 188 45.73 9.21 15.92
C SER A 188 46.07 10.70 15.80
N ASN A 189 47.18 11.04 15.14
CA ASN A 189 47.63 12.41 14.87
C ASN A 189 47.61 12.80 13.38
N GLN A 190 47.01 11.99 12.50
CA GLN A 190 46.89 12.26 11.07
C GLN A 190 45.45 12.03 10.59
N PRO A 191 44.55 13.01 10.76
CA PRO A 191 43.22 12.93 10.20
C PRO A 191 43.27 12.94 8.66
N LEU A 192 42.46 12.10 8.05
CA LEU A 192 42.29 12.06 6.60
C LEU A 192 40.97 12.73 6.24
N ARG A 193 40.91 13.46 5.12
CA ARG A 193 39.69 14.22 4.77
C ARG A 193 39.54 14.38 3.27
N GLN A 194 38.29 14.51 2.81
CA GLN A 194 37.96 14.83 1.43
C GLN A 194 36.74 15.75 1.39
N SER A 195 36.80 16.82 0.59
CA SER A 195 35.62 17.60 0.24
C SER A 195 34.87 16.99 -0.96
N PHE A 196 33.56 17.21 -1.01
CA PHE A 196 32.70 16.77 -2.10
C PHE A 196 31.49 17.68 -2.26
N ILE A 197 30.82 17.60 -3.41
CA ILE A 197 29.60 18.35 -3.71
C ILE A 197 28.42 17.37 -3.83
N THR A 198 27.30 17.67 -3.17
CA THR A 198 26.05 16.91 -3.30
C THR A 198 25.41 17.13 -4.68
N SER A 199 24.75 16.12 -5.23
CA SER A 199 24.02 16.26 -6.49
C SER A 199 22.81 17.21 -6.36
N ALA A 200 22.23 17.60 -7.51
CA ALA A 200 21.02 18.43 -7.55
C ALA A 200 19.78 17.79 -6.92
N THR A 201 19.83 16.49 -6.60
CA THR A 201 18.71 15.77 -5.96
C THR A 201 19.04 15.24 -4.56
N CYS A 202 20.28 15.39 -4.11
CA CYS A 202 20.73 14.90 -2.82
C CYS A 202 20.39 15.92 -1.73
N ASN A 203 19.38 15.59 -0.92
CA ASN A 203 18.99 16.36 0.26
C ASN A 203 19.24 15.58 1.57
N PHE A 204 19.85 14.39 1.48
CA PHE A 204 20.10 13.52 2.61
C PHE A 204 21.24 12.54 2.28
N ILE A 205 22.18 12.35 3.21
CA ILE A 205 23.24 11.35 3.14
C ILE A 205 22.93 10.24 4.15
N HIS A 206 22.69 9.03 3.65
CA HIS A 206 22.50 7.84 4.49
C HIS A 206 23.82 7.36 5.07
N SER A 207 24.81 7.11 4.22
CA SER A 207 26.11 6.61 4.65
C SER A 207 27.24 7.09 3.72
N ILE A 208 28.47 7.01 4.22
CA ILE A 208 29.68 7.16 3.43
C ILE A 208 30.49 5.88 3.60
N GLU A 209 30.91 5.27 2.49
CA GLU A 209 31.83 4.14 2.50
C GLU A 209 33.20 4.57 2.04
N LEU A 210 34.21 4.07 2.74
CA LEU A 210 35.61 4.25 2.38
C LEU A 210 36.18 2.89 2.00
N LYS A 211 37.10 2.86 1.05
CA LYS A 211 37.83 1.62 0.75
C LYS A 211 39.06 1.52 1.66
N ILE A 212 39.07 0.51 2.51
CA ILE A 212 40.10 0.32 3.56
C ILE A 212 40.72 -1.07 3.41
N ASP A 213 42.04 -1.17 3.54
CA ASP A 213 42.68 -2.46 3.83
C ASP A 213 42.44 -2.86 5.29
N TYR A 214 41.38 -3.64 5.52
CA TYR A 214 40.91 -4.00 6.85
C TYR A 214 41.82 -5.00 7.59
N HIS A 215 42.78 -5.66 6.93
CA HIS A 215 43.65 -6.66 7.56
C HIS A 215 44.59 -6.08 8.62
N THR A 216 44.75 -4.76 8.62
CA THR A 216 45.59 -4.03 9.59
C THR A 216 44.78 -3.34 10.69
N TRP A 217 43.44 -3.40 10.62
CA TRP A 217 42.53 -2.81 11.59
C TRP A 217 42.38 -3.75 12.79
N ASP A 218 42.93 -3.37 13.94
CA ASP A 218 42.77 -4.13 15.17
C ASP A 218 41.34 -3.97 15.73
N PRO A 219 40.69 -5.03 16.25
CA PRO A 219 39.35 -4.93 16.86
C PRO A 219 39.24 -3.96 18.04
N THR A 220 40.37 -3.58 18.65
CA THR A 220 40.43 -2.59 19.74
C THR A 220 40.59 -1.15 19.25
N GLU A 221 40.73 -0.92 17.94
CA GLU A 221 40.88 0.39 17.31
C GLU A 221 39.55 0.92 16.79
N ASN A 222 39.28 2.20 17.04
CA ASN A 222 38.08 2.86 16.53
C ASN A 222 38.41 3.88 15.43
N LEU A 223 37.75 3.72 14.29
CA LEU A 223 37.72 4.73 13.23
C LEU A 223 36.46 5.55 13.33
N THR A 224 36.59 6.86 13.24
CA THR A 224 35.47 7.77 13.32
C THR A 224 35.41 8.67 12.11
N LEU A 225 34.34 8.56 11.33
CA LEU A 225 34.03 9.45 10.23
C LEU A 225 33.09 10.56 10.70
N THR A 226 33.48 11.80 10.47
CA THR A 226 32.68 13.00 10.76
C THR A 226 32.36 13.72 9.46
N LEU A 227 31.07 13.98 9.21
CA LEU A 227 30.61 14.79 8.09
C LEU A 227 30.47 16.24 8.52
N TRP A 228 31.10 17.15 7.78
CA TRP A 228 31.20 18.57 8.05
C TRP A 228 30.59 19.40 6.93
N ASN A 229 30.13 20.61 7.28
CA ASN A 229 29.86 21.66 6.30
C ASN A 229 31.16 22.12 5.61
N ALA A 230 31.02 22.90 4.54
CA ALA A 230 32.12 23.28 3.66
C ALA A 230 33.34 23.90 4.37
N ASP A 231 33.14 24.65 5.45
CA ASP A 231 34.22 25.35 6.18
C ASP A 231 34.68 24.63 7.47
N LYS A 232 34.13 23.44 7.75
CA LYS A 232 34.43 22.63 8.95
C LYS A 232 34.14 23.36 10.27
N THR A 233 33.13 24.23 10.28
CA THR A 233 32.66 24.90 11.50
C THR A 233 31.54 24.14 12.20
N VAL A 234 30.77 23.35 11.44
CA VAL A 234 29.64 22.54 11.94
C VAL A 234 29.73 21.13 11.37
N TRP A 235 29.72 20.13 12.24
CA TRP A 235 29.59 18.74 11.83
C TRP A 235 28.11 18.34 11.85
N LEU A 236 27.66 17.68 10.79
CA LEU A 236 26.26 17.31 10.57
C LEU A 236 25.95 15.92 11.12
N ALA A 237 26.91 15.00 11.03
CA ALA A 237 26.79 13.64 11.52
C ALA A 237 28.17 13.04 11.78
N LYS A 238 28.20 12.01 12.62
CA LYS A 238 29.42 11.32 12.99
C LYS A 238 29.14 9.85 13.23
N ARG A 239 30.05 8.98 12.80
CA ARG A 239 29.95 7.53 12.97
C ARG A 239 31.29 6.93 13.34
N THR A 240 31.30 6.16 14.43
CA THR A 240 32.45 5.36 14.87
C THR A 240 32.22 3.88 14.57
N LEU A 241 33.26 3.23 14.03
CA LEU A 241 33.31 1.79 13.74
C LEU A 241 34.55 1.19 14.41
N ASN A 242 34.54 -0.12 14.68
CA ASN A 242 35.70 -0.92 15.08
C ASN A 242 35.94 -2.06 14.07
N ALA A 243 37.00 -2.86 14.20
CA ALA A 243 37.31 -3.89 13.18
C ALA A 243 36.32 -5.08 13.15
N THR A 244 35.43 -5.24 14.14
CA THR A 244 34.51 -6.37 14.18
C THR A 244 33.43 -6.28 13.08
N ASN A 245 33.50 -7.17 12.09
CA ASN A 245 32.56 -7.36 10.97
C ASN A 245 32.56 -6.29 9.86
N ASN A 246 33.70 -5.63 9.63
CA ASN A 246 33.86 -4.68 8.52
C ASN A 246 34.72 -5.28 7.39
N GLY A 247 34.19 -5.28 6.16
CA GLY A 247 34.90 -5.72 4.95
C GLY A 247 35.77 -4.62 4.36
N TYR A 248 36.20 -4.76 3.10
CA TYR A 248 36.98 -3.74 2.38
C TYR A 248 36.29 -2.37 2.22
N TYR A 249 34.98 -2.31 2.45
CA TYR A 249 34.17 -1.10 2.32
C TYR A 249 33.32 -0.90 3.59
N PRO A 250 33.93 -0.51 4.72
CA PRO A 250 33.15 -0.14 5.90
C PRO A 250 32.20 1.02 5.58
N SER A 251 30.93 0.84 5.96
CA SER A 251 29.87 1.82 5.75
C SER A 251 29.63 2.63 7.02
N PHE A 252 29.95 3.91 6.96
CA PHE A 252 29.70 4.86 8.02
C PHE A 252 28.28 5.41 7.85
N GLU A 253 27.30 4.81 8.52
CA GLU A 253 25.91 5.30 8.53
C GLU A 253 25.80 6.62 9.31
N LEU A 254 25.40 7.68 8.62
CA LEU A 254 25.40 9.06 9.11
C LEU A 254 24.00 9.68 9.22
N MET A 255 23.07 9.33 8.33
CA MET A 255 21.70 9.83 8.24
C MET A 255 21.52 11.38 8.24
N ALA A 256 22.45 12.12 7.65
CA ALA A 256 22.48 13.58 7.71
C ALA A 256 21.62 14.27 6.64
N ASN A 257 20.81 15.26 7.03
CA ASN A 257 20.23 16.21 6.09
C ASN A 257 21.32 17.06 5.43
N VAL A 258 21.25 17.19 4.10
CA VAL A 258 22.15 18.04 3.32
C VAL A 258 21.35 18.89 2.35
N SER A 259 21.96 19.92 1.79
CA SER A 259 21.36 20.72 0.73
C SER A 259 21.85 20.22 -0.63
N PRO A 260 20.99 20.20 -1.67
CA PRO A 260 21.43 19.91 -3.04
C PRO A 260 22.51 20.89 -3.53
N ASN A 261 23.39 20.44 -4.43
CA ASN A 261 24.45 21.24 -5.04
C ASN A 261 25.33 22.00 -4.01
N THR A 262 25.60 21.40 -2.86
CA THR A 262 26.29 22.05 -1.73
C THR A 262 27.55 21.26 -1.37
N THR A 263 28.63 21.98 -1.05
CA THR A 263 29.90 21.39 -0.65
C THR A 263 29.88 20.94 0.81
N TYR A 264 30.40 19.74 1.06
CA TYR A 264 30.62 19.15 2.39
C TYR A 264 31.99 18.50 2.46
N GLN A 265 32.41 18.09 3.65
CA GLN A 265 33.66 17.35 3.84
C GLN A 265 33.45 16.17 4.78
N TRP A 266 33.97 14.99 4.46
CA TRP A 266 34.12 13.92 5.45
C TRP A 266 35.54 13.92 6.00
N GLU A 267 35.69 13.68 7.30
CA GLU A 267 36.98 13.56 7.99
C GLU A 267 37.01 12.25 8.79
N LEU A 268 38.07 11.48 8.63
CA LEU A 268 38.31 10.21 9.30
C LEU A 268 39.42 10.38 10.35
N THR A 269 39.11 10.02 11.59
CA THR A 269 40.03 10.09 12.74
C THR A 269 40.16 8.73 13.44
N HIS A 270 41.33 8.48 14.01
CA HIS A 270 41.64 7.28 14.79
C HIS A 270 41.77 7.62 16.29
N ASP A 271 41.31 6.73 17.17
CA ASP A 271 41.28 6.96 18.63
C ASP A 271 42.61 6.68 19.36
N GLY A 272 43.57 6.06 18.69
CA GLY A 272 44.88 5.73 19.24
C GLY A 272 44.94 4.37 19.97
N GLY A 273 43.91 3.53 19.83
CA GLY A 273 43.92 2.14 20.29
C GLY A 273 44.89 1.24 19.51
N GLY A 274 44.97 -0.04 19.92
CA GLY A 274 45.68 -1.10 19.19
C GLY A 274 47.15 -0.79 18.82
N ASN A 275 47.46 -0.92 17.52
CA ASN A 275 48.78 -0.67 16.94
C ASN A 275 48.96 0.78 16.46
N ASN A 276 47.96 1.65 16.71
CA ASN A 276 47.92 3.07 16.37
C ASN A 276 47.95 3.36 14.85
N THR A 277 47.63 2.36 14.02
CA THR A 277 47.70 2.42 12.56
C THR A 277 46.58 1.59 11.93
N VAL A 278 45.43 2.20 11.66
CA VAL A 278 44.34 1.50 10.98
C VAL A 278 44.41 1.74 9.48
N GLY A 279 44.62 0.66 8.72
CA GLY A 279 44.22 0.53 7.32
C GLY A 279 44.91 1.47 6.33
N TRP A 280 45.25 0.96 5.15
CA TRP A 280 45.50 1.84 4.01
C TRP A 280 44.15 2.32 3.46
N ILE A 281 43.84 3.61 3.61
CA ILE A 281 42.68 4.22 2.94
C ILE A 281 43.08 4.46 1.50
N VAL A 282 42.41 3.77 0.59
CA VAL A 282 42.75 3.78 -0.83
C VAL A 282 42.44 5.14 -1.44
N GLY A 283 43.35 5.64 -2.29
CA GLY A 283 43.14 6.83 -3.12
C GLY A 283 43.52 6.59 -4.59
N SER A 284 43.22 7.57 -5.44
CA SER A 284 43.51 7.60 -6.87
C SER A 284 44.99 7.88 -7.16
N THR A 285 45.46 7.66 -8.39
CA THR A 285 46.84 7.97 -8.82
C THR A 285 47.08 9.46 -9.10
N SER A 286 46.00 10.22 -9.31
CA SER A 286 45.97 11.66 -9.61
C SER A 286 44.65 12.27 -9.14
N ASP A 287 44.52 13.60 -9.20
CA ASP A 287 43.25 14.29 -8.95
C ASP A 287 42.24 13.88 -10.04
N VAL A 288 41.25 13.08 -9.64
CA VAL A 288 40.22 12.50 -10.52
C VAL A 288 38.82 12.97 -10.14
N TYR A 289 38.71 13.79 -9.09
CA TYR A 289 37.45 14.36 -8.62
C TYR A 289 37.60 15.88 -8.45
N PRO A 290 37.48 16.64 -9.56
CA PRO A 290 37.74 18.09 -9.59
C PRO A 290 36.84 18.92 -8.67
N ASP A 291 35.69 18.36 -8.26
CA ASP A 291 34.72 18.98 -7.36
C ASP A 291 35.09 18.81 -5.87
N GLY A 292 36.20 18.11 -5.58
CA GLY A 292 36.68 17.81 -4.25
C GLY A 292 38.18 18.04 -4.09
N VAL A 293 38.64 18.00 -2.83
CA VAL A 293 40.04 18.10 -2.48
C VAL A 293 40.35 17.11 -1.36
N GLY A 294 41.33 16.25 -1.59
CA GLY A 294 41.87 15.34 -0.58
C GLY A 294 42.86 16.02 0.36
N TYR A 295 42.86 15.62 1.64
CA TYR A 295 43.78 16.10 2.66
C TYR A 295 44.34 14.96 3.50
N VAL A 296 45.65 15.02 3.75
CA VAL A 296 46.35 14.19 4.74
C VAL A 296 46.88 15.13 5.82
N ASN A 297 46.41 14.99 7.06
CA ASN A 297 46.81 15.85 8.18
C ASN A 297 46.72 17.35 7.87
N GLY A 298 45.63 17.76 7.20
CA GLY A 298 45.39 19.14 6.79
C GLY A 298 46.16 19.62 5.55
N LEU A 299 47.09 18.84 5.00
CA LEU A 299 47.82 19.17 3.77
C LEU A 299 47.07 18.69 2.53
N VAL A 300 46.85 19.59 1.57
CA VAL A 300 46.21 19.31 0.28
C VAL A 300 47.00 18.25 -0.49
N GLN A 301 46.28 17.28 -1.06
CA GLN A 301 46.82 16.26 -1.96
C GLN A 301 46.46 16.57 -3.41
N ASN A 302 47.28 16.06 -4.33
CA ASN A 302 47.02 16.09 -5.78
C ASN A 302 46.40 14.77 -6.28
N TRP A 303 45.69 14.08 -5.40
CA TRP A 303 44.97 12.83 -5.57
C TRP A 303 43.82 12.80 -4.56
N ASP A 304 42.81 11.96 -4.82
CA ASP A 304 41.59 11.88 -4.02
C ASP A 304 41.45 10.51 -3.36
N TYR A 305 40.73 10.46 -2.24
CA TYR A 305 40.37 9.18 -1.64
C TYR A 305 39.28 8.46 -2.42
N TYR A 306 39.32 7.14 -2.43
CA TYR A 306 38.19 6.33 -2.85
C TYR A 306 37.11 6.37 -1.78
N PHE A 307 35.96 6.95 -2.11
CA PHE A 307 34.77 6.93 -1.28
C PHE A 307 33.51 6.72 -2.12
N ARG A 308 32.47 6.20 -1.45
CA ARG A 308 31.11 6.18 -1.97
C ARG A 308 30.21 6.94 -1.03
N ILE A 309 29.43 7.88 -1.56
CA ILE A 309 28.38 8.55 -0.79
C ILE A 309 27.07 7.94 -1.18
N PHE A 310 26.33 7.47 -0.19
CA PHE A 310 25.00 6.99 -0.45
C PHE A 310 23.97 7.98 0.07
N SER A 311 23.18 8.54 -0.84
CA SER A 311 22.03 9.36 -0.49
C SER A 311 20.80 8.48 -0.30
N GLY A 312 20.04 8.80 0.73
CA GLY A 312 18.73 8.20 0.97
C GLY A 312 18.73 6.70 1.23
N TYR A 313 17.55 6.19 1.51
CA TYR A 313 17.16 4.86 1.08
C TYR A 313 16.35 5.08 -0.21
N THR A 314 16.35 4.13 -1.15
CA THR A 314 15.27 4.09 -2.13
C THR A 314 13.94 4.12 -1.35
N LYS A 315 13.11 5.14 -1.61
CA LYS A 315 11.67 4.99 -1.35
C LYS A 315 11.23 3.75 -2.09
N ALA A 316 10.16 3.09 -1.66
CA ALA A 316 9.63 1.99 -2.47
C ALA A 316 9.45 2.55 -3.88
N ASN A 317 10.13 1.93 -4.85
CA ASN A 317 10.10 2.43 -6.20
C ASN A 317 8.72 2.12 -6.76
N THR A 318 8.07 3.06 -7.45
CA THR A 318 6.89 2.67 -8.23
C THR A 318 7.37 1.80 -9.38
N THR A 319 6.82 0.60 -9.49
CA THR A 319 6.85 -0.16 -10.75
C THR A 319 6.15 0.66 -11.80
N LEU A 320 6.92 1.28 -12.69
CA LEU A 320 6.43 2.10 -13.79
C LEU A 320 5.92 1.22 -14.93
N ILE A 321 6.65 0.13 -15.19
CA ILE A 321 6.39 -0.82 -16.25
C ILE A 321 6.73 -2.20 -15.71
N GLU A 322 5.85 -3.17 -15.88
CA GLU A 322 6.09 -4.56 -15.56
C GLU A 322 5.69 -5.44 -16.75
N GLN A 323 6.64 -6.21 -17.24
CA GLN A 323 6.39 -7.36 -18.09
C GLN A 323 6.66 -8.64 -17.32
N ASN A 324 5.60 -9.15 -16.68
CA ASN A 324 5.60 -10.37 -15.88
C ASN A 324 4.51 -11.37 -16.34
N GLN A 325 4.13 -11.35 -17.61
CA GLN A 325 3.00 -12.15 -18.09
C GLN A 325 3.45 -13.27 -19.04
N GLY A 326 3.57 -14.51 -18.54
CA GLY A 326 3.57 -15.69 -19.43
C GLY A 326 4.23 -16.96 -18.92
N LEU A 327 4.06 -18.03 -19.72
CA LEU A 327 4.94 -19.20 -19.64
C LEU A 327 6.29 -18.79 -20.21
N TYR A 328 7.28 -18.61 -19.33
CA TYR A 328 8.61 -18.21 -19.75
C TYR A 328 9.42 -19.39 -20.25
N PHE A 329 10.20 -19.14 -21.29
CA PHE A 329 11.19 -20.06 -21.82
C PHE A 329 12.58 -19.62 -21.36
N ALA A 330 13.43 -20.61 -21.10
CA ALA A 330 14.74 -20.42 -20.48
C ALA A 330 15.85 -20.96 -21.41
N ASN A 331 15.99 -20.36 -22.60
CA ASN A 331 16.85 -20.91 -23.67
C ASN A 331 17.90 -19.94 -24.25
N THR A 332 18.12 -18.78 -23.65
CA THR A 332 19.00 -17.74 -24.25
C THR A 332 20.01 -17.16 -23.26
N SER A 333 21.30 -17.21 -23.60
CA SER A 333 22.39 -16.60 -22.80
C SER A 333 22.96 -15.35 -23.46
N VAL A 334 23.41 -14.41 -22.64
CA VAL A 334 24.16 -13.22 -23.10
C VAL A 334 25.64 -13.56 -23.13
N THR A 335 26.29 -13.23 -24.25
CA THR A 335 27.74 -13.38 -24.44
C THR A 335 28.33 -12.08 -24.95
N SER A 336 29.66 -11.94 -24.95
CA SER A 336 30.34 -10.72 -25.41
C SER A 336 30.08 -10.40 -26.88
N THR A 337 29.64 -11.38 -27.68
CA THR A 337 29.28 -11.23 -29.10
C THR A 337 27.78 -11.29 -29.36
N TRP A 338 26.97 -11.57 -28.34
CA TRP A 338 25.52 -11.75 -28.46
C TRP A 338 24.77 -10.88 -27.44
N PRO A 339 24.63 -9.57 -27.71
CA PRO A 339 23.85 -8.68 -26.84
C PRO A 339 22.36 -8.99 -26.95
N MET A 340 21.62 -8.67 -25.90
CA MET A 340 20.16 -8.80 -25.85
C MET A 340 19.56 -7.49 -25.38
N GLY A 341 18.35 -7.14 -25.80
CA GLY A 341 17.73 -5.88 -25.40
C GLY A 341 16.24 -5.83 -25.67
N GLN A 342 15.57 -4.78 -25.23
CA GLN A 342 14.16 -4.57 -25.51
C GLN A 342 13.83 -3.08 -25.53
N THR A 343 12.96 -2.69 -26.46
CA THR A 343 12.34 -1.36 -26.42
C THR A 343 11.20 -1.33 -25.43
N PHE A 344 10.97 -0.18 -24.82
CA PHE A 344 9.83 0.07 -23.96
C PHE A 344 9.41 1.53 -24.07
N LYS A 345 8.14 1.83 -23.76
CA LYS A 345 7.61 3.19 -23.74
C LYS A 345 7.44 3.65 -22.30
N THR A 346 8.08 4.77 -21.94
CA THR A 346 7.86 5.40 -20.63
C THR A 346 6.40 5.82 -20.48
N THR A 347 5.88 5.78 -19.26
CA THR A 347 4.50 6.22 -19.01
C THR A 347 4.40 7.75 -19.13
N ALA A 348 3.18 8.28 -19.05
CA ALA A 348 2.93 9.73 -19.08
C ALA A 348 3.56 10.50 -17.90
N PHE A 349 4.07 9.80 -16.89
CA PHE A 349 4.63 10.37 -15.67
C PHE A 349 6.04 9.85 -15.33
N SER A 350 6.55 8.91 -16.10
CA SER A 350 7.94 8.47 -16.01
C SER A 350 8.85 9.57 -16.53
N THR A 351 9.35 10.42 -15.63
CA THR A 351 10.43 11.37 -15.91
C THR A 351 11.78 10.89 -15.40
N TYR A 352 11.79 9.74 -14.70
CA TYR A 352 12.97 9.17 -14.10
C TYR A 352 12.84 7.64 -14.04
N ILE A 353 13.91 6.95 -14.41
CA ILE A 353 14.07 5.50 -14.23
C ILE A 353 15.17 5.30 -13.18
N ASP A 354 14.79 4.75 -12.02
CA ASP A 354 15.74 4.34 -10.99
C ASP A 354 16.52 3.10 -11.42
N SER A 355 15.80 2.04 -11.79
CA SER A 355 16.40 0.75 -12.11
C SER A 355 15.55 -0.08 -13.08
N ILE A 356 16.21 -1.05 -13.72
CA ILE A 356 15.57 -2.10 -14.51
C ILE A 356 15.94 -3.45 -13.90
N GLU A 357 14.94 -4.26 -13.61
CA GLU A 357 15.09 -5.64 -13.15
C GLU A 357 14.79 -6.60 -14.30
N LEU A 358 15.63 -7.61 -14.43
CA LEU A 358 15.44 -8.71 -15.39
C LEU A 358 15.32 -10.02 -14.62
N ARG A 359 14.78 -11.06 -15.25
CA ARG A 359 14.83 -12.42 -14.69
C ARG A 359 15.92 -13.22 -15.38
N LEU A 360 16.93 -13.63 -14.61
CA LEU A 360 18.11 -14.39 -15.06
C LEU A 360 18.26 -15.67 -14.23
N ASP A 361 18.93 -16.69 -14.76
CA ASP A 361 19.36 -17.84 -13.95
C ASP A 361 20.56 -17.47 -13.07
N ASN A 362 20.35 -17.43 -11.75
CA ASN A 362 21.37 -17.08 -10.77
C ASN A 362 22.55 -18.07 -10.68
N THR A 363 22.41 -19.28 -11.23
CA THR A 363 23.44 -20.33 -11.15
C THR A 363 24.49 -20.24 -12.25
N SER A 364 24.27 -19.38 -13.25
CA SER A 364 25.07 -19.33 -14.48
C SER A 364 26.34 -18.45 -14.41
N TRP A 365 26.50 -17.65 -13.36
CA TRP A 365 27.57 -16.64 -13.28
C TRP A 365 28.89 -17.26 -12.78
N SER A 366 29.92 -17.21 -13.62
CA SER A 366 31.29 -17.61 -13.26
C SER A 366 32.10 -16.43 -12.69
N PRO A 367 33.10 -16.68 -11.82
CA PRO A 367 33.98 -15.61 -11.32
C PRO A 367 34.63 -14.79 -12.45
N GLY A 368 34.57 -13.46 -12.33
CA GLY A 368 35.12 -12.53 -13.33
C GLY A 368 34.17 -12.15 -14.46
N GLU A 369 32.97 -12.71 -14.49
CA GLU A 369 31.90 -12.29 -15.40
C GLU A 369 31.18 -11.04 -14.90
N ALA A 370 30.75 -10.22 -15.85
CA ALA A 370 29.93 -9.04 -15.58
C ALA A 370 28.95 -8.79 -16.72
N LEU A 371 27.72 -8.43 -16.35
CA LEU A 371 26.70 -7.92 -17.26
C LEU A 371 26.59 -6.42 -17.12
N THR A 372 26.58 -5.72 -18.25
CA THR A 372 26.31 -4.29 -18.31
C THR A 372 25.01 -4.04 -19.04
N LEU A 373 24.04 -3.47 -18.33
CA LEU A 373 22.82 -2.94 -18.92
C LEU A 373 23.04 -1.48 -19.29
N LYS A 374 22.71 -1.11 -20.53
CA LYS A 374 22.77 0.24 -21.08
C LYS A 374 21.37 0.67 -21.50
N LEU A 375 20.97 1.87 -21.10
CA LEU A 375 19.74 2.52 -21.55
C LEU A 375 20.08 3.52 -22.65
N TRP A 376 19.42 3.38 -23.78
CA TRP A 376 19.58 4.19 -24.98
C TRP A 376 18.27 4.89 -25.34
N ASP A 377 18.38 5.99 -26.07
CA ASP A 377 17.24 6.70 -26.68
C ASP A 377 16.48 5.85 -27.71
N SER A 378 17.14 4.93 -28.40
CA SER A 378 16.53 4.05 -29.41
C SER A 378 17.39 2.80 -29.70
N PRO A 379 16.85 1.79 -30.43
CA PRO A 379 17.64 0.66 -30.91
C PRO A 379 18.80 1.04 -31.83
N SER A 380 18.76 2.23 -32.43
CA SER A 380 19.87 2.77 -33.22
C SER A 380 21.04 3.26 -32.36
N LYS A 381 20.89 3.30 -31.03
CA LYS A 381 21.93 3.63 -30.04
C LYS A 381 22.57 5.00 -30.30
N THR A 382 21.76 5.98 -30.68
CA THR A 382 22.22 7.32 -31.03
C THR A 382 22.70 8.09 -29.80
N SER A 383 22.06 7.91 -28.64
CA SER A 383 22.46 8.52 -27.38
C SER A 383 22.36 7.53 -26.22
N LEU A 384 23.47 7.34 -25.50
CA LEU A 384 23.47 6.60 -24.24
C LEU A 384 22.87 7.50 -23.15
N ILE A 385 21.85 7.02 -22.47
CA ILE A 385 21.17 7.73 -21.39
C ILE A 385 21.79 7.36 -20.03
N ALA A 386 21.98 6.06 -19.78
CA ALA A 386 22.55 5.55 -18.54
C ALA A 386 23.10 4.13 -18.71
N SER A 387 23.88 3.67 -17.75
CA SER A 387 24.36 2.28 -17.71
C SER A 387 24.63 1.81 -16.30
N SER A 388 24.47 0.51 -16.06
CA SER A 388 24.78 -0.17 -14.80
C SER A 388 25.47 -1.49 -15.10
N THR A 389 26.48 -1.83 -14.30
CA THR A 389 27.20 -3.11 -14.40
C THR A 389 27.02 -3.91 -13.12
N LEU A 390 26.70 -5.20 -13.27
CA LEU A 390 26.65 -6.18 -12.20
C LEU A 390 27.72 -7.24 -12.44
N ASN A 391 28.33 -7.73 -11.36
CA ASN A 391 29.41 -8.72 -11.42
C ASN A 391 28.94 -10.07 -10.87
N SER A 392 29.74 -11.12 -11.03
CA SER A 392 29.44 -12.48 -10.52
C SER A 392 29.10 -12.58 -9.03
N THR A 393 29.41 -11.57 -8.23
CA THR A 393 29.01 -11.47 -6.82
C THR A 393 27.56 -11.04 -6.62
N ASN A 394 26.86 -10.64 -7.68
CA ASN A 394 25.47 -10.19 -7.69
C ASN A 394 24.50 -11.27 -8.23
N ASN A 395 24.84 -12.56 -8.06
CA ASN A 395 24.10 -13.66 -8.68
C ASN A 395 22.76 -13.96 -7.97
N ILE A 396 21.71 -13.24 -8.36
CA ILE A 396 20.33 -13.47 -7.91
C ILE A 396 19.41 -13.67 -9.11
N ASP A 397 18.22 -14.27 -8.91
CA ASP A 397 17.30 -14.59 -10.02
C ASP A 397 16.67 -13.35 -10.66
N TYR A 398 16.59 -12.26 -9.90
CA TYR A 398 15.98 -10.99 -10.30
C TYR A 398 16.95 -9.82 -10.09
N PRO A 399 18.08 -9.75 -10.81
CA PRO A 399 19.05 -8.70 -10.57
C PRO A 399 18.55 -7.34 -11.08
N ARG A 400 18.83 -6.30 -10.29
CA ARG A 400 18.50 -4.91 -10.61
C ARG A 400 19.70 -4.13 -11.11
N PHE A 401 19.53 -3.52 -12.27
CA PHE A 401 20.48 -2.59 -12.87
C PHE A 401 20.08 -1.17 -12.50
N LYS A 402 20.86 -0.50 -11.64
CA LYS A 402 20.57 0.85 -11.14
C LYS A 402 21.08 1.90 -12.12
N LEU A 403 20.16 2.59 -12.78
CA LEU A 403 20.44 3.48 -13.89
C LEU A 403 20.44 4.97 -13.49
N ASN A 404 19.56 5.37 -12.57
CA ASN A 404 19.39 6.77 -12.16
C ASN A 404 19.23 7.75 -13.35
N ALA A 405 18.37 7.39 -14.30
CA ALA A 405 18.25 8.05 -15.59
C ALA A 405 17.08 9.03 -15.63
N ASN A 406 17.34 10.29 -15.99
CA ASN A 406 16.26 11.20 -16.41
C ASN A 406 15.76 10.77 -17.79
N VAL A 407 14.45 10.66 -17.93
CA VAL A 407 13.77 10.29 -19.17
C VAL A 407 12.63 11.24 -19.47
N LEU A 408 12.18 11.25 -20.72
CA LEU A 408 10.97 11.95 -21.12
C LEU A 408 9.78 11.02 -20.96
N ALA A 409 8.64 11.57 -20.54
CA ALA A 409 7.39 10.85 -20.47
C ALA A 409 6.89 10.44 -21.88
N ASN A 410 6.10 9.37 -21.98
CA ASN A 410 5.50 8.86 -23.23
C ASN A 410 6.50 8.67 -24.39
N THR A 411 7.75 8.35 -24.08
CA THR A 411 8.85 8.25 -25.03
C THR A 411 9.37 6.82 -25.07
N THR A 412 9.61 6.30 -26.26
CA THR A 412 10.21 4.97 -26.43
C THR A 412 11.70 5.05 -26.19
N TYR A 413 12.22 4.15 -25.35
CA TYR A 413 13.63 3.93 -25.07
C TYR A 413 14.00 2.47 -25.36
N TYR A 414 15.30 2.18 -25.35
CA TYR A 414 15.85 0.84 -25.58
C TYR A 414 16.86 0.49 -24.50
N TRP A 415 16.65 -0.59 -23.77
CA TRP A 415 17.70 -1.14 -22.90
C TRP A 415 18.42 -2.30 -23.60
N GLU A 416 19.72 -2.43 -23.38
CA GLU A 416 20.55 -3.51 -23.90
C GLU A 416 21.49 -4.04 -22.83
N ILE A 417 21.56 -5.36 -22.70
CA ILE A 417 22.49 -6.07 -21.85
C ILE A 417 23.64 -6.67 -22.65
N THR A 418 24.86 -6.52 -22.12
CA THR A 418 26.12 -6.94 -22.75
C THR A 418 27.00 -7.67 -21.73
N HIS A 419 27.76 -8.66 -22.18
CA HIS A 419 28.69 -9.42 -21.34
C HIS A 419 30.15 -8.93 -21.53
N ASN A 420 30.94 -8.91 -20.46
CA ASN A 420 32.32 -8.39 -20.47
C ASN A 420 33.37 -9.33 -21.12
N GLY A 421 33.00 -10.56 -21.45
CA GLY A 421 33.92 -11.58 -22.00
C GLY A 421 34.72 -12.37 -20.97
N GLY A 422 34.51 -12.14 -19.67
CA GLY A 422 35.16 -12.88 -18.59
C GLY A 422 34.60 -14.30 -18.41
N GLY A 423 35.18 -15.05 -17.47
CA GLY A 423 34.68 -16.39 -17.09
C GLY A 423 34.50 -17.36 -18.25
N ASN A 424 33.31 -17.95 -18.37
CA ASN A 424 32.94 -18.85 -19.47
C ASN A 424 32.28 -18.10 -20.66
N ASN A 425 32.15 -16.77 -20.55
CA ASN A 425 31.55 -15.86 -21.52
C ASN A 425 30.06 -16.13 -21.79
N SER A 426 29.32 -16.58 -20.77
CA SER A 426 27.90 -16.93 -20.92
C SER A 426 27.14 -16.81 -19.61
N ILE A 427 26.30 -15.78 -19.48
CA ILE A 427 25.33 -15.67 -18.39
C ILE A 427 23.91 -15.86 -18.95
N GLY A 428 23.16 -16.78 -18.34
CA GLY A 428 21.79 -17.10 -18.72
C GLY A 428 21.35 -18.51 -18.31
N PRO A 429 20.08 -18.87 -18.56
CA PRO A 429 19.16 -18.18 -19.46
C PRO A 429 18.57 -16.86 -18.92
N ILE A 430 18.33 -15.91 -19.84
CA ILE A 430 17.41 -14.79 -19.64
C ILE A 430 16.00 -15.26 -20.01
N TYR A 431 15.03 -15.00 -19.14
CA TYR A 431 13.66 -15.47 -19.31
C TYR A 431 12.87 -14.54 -20.23
N TYR A 432 12.17 -15.11 -21.21
CA TYR A 432 11.35 -14.39 -22.19
C TYR A 432 10.07 -15.19 -22.56
N THR A 433 9.10 -14.52 -23.17
CA THR A 433 7.87 -15.10 -23.74
C THR A 433 8.04 -15.30 -25.25
N ASN A 434 7.39 -16.33 -25.81
CA ASN A 434 7.44 -16.60 -27.26
C ASN A 434 6.20 -16.06 -28.02
N TYR A 435 5.50 -15.10 -27.43
CA TYR A 435 4.42 -14.34 -28.04
C TYR A 435 4.56 -12.88 -27.59
N ASP A 436 4.03 -11.95 -28.39
CA ASP A 436 3.97 -10.54 -28.01
C ASP A 436 2.99 -10.38 -26.85
N SER A 437 3.57 -10.09 -25.70
CA SER A 437 2.95 -9.96 -24.41
C SER A 437 3.11 -8.55 -23.84
N TYR A 438 3.99 -7.75 -24.44
CA TYR A 438 4.23 -6.35 -24.15
C TYR A 438 4.21 -5.52 -25.47
N PRO A 439 3.01 -5.10 -25.92
CA PRO A 439 2.84 -4.47 -27.23
C PRO A 439 3.63 -3.15 -27.42
N ASP A 440 3.98 -2.49 -26.32
CA ASP A 440 4.75 -1.24 -26.28
C ASP A 440 6.26 -1.41 -26.52
N GLY A 441 6.69 -2.62 -26.87
CA GLY A 441 8.09 -2.96 -27.03
C GLY A 441 8.32 -4.07 -28.05
N ASN A 442 9.59 -4.30 -28.37
CA ASN A 442 10.05 -5.46 -29.12
C ASN A 442 11.33 -5.96 -28.46
N LEU A 443 11.46 -7.27 -28.33
CA LEU A 443 12.72 -7.92 -27.96
C LEU A 443 13.75 -7.82 -29.11
N TYR A 444 15.02 -7.72 -28.75
CA TYR A 444 16.16 -7.78 -29.65
C TYR A 444 17.15 -8.85 -29.16
N SER A 445 17.54 -9.76 -30.05
CA SER A 445 18.52 -10.82 -29.78
C SER A 445 19.63 -10.77 -30.83
N GLY A 446 20.88 -10.64 -30.39
CA GLY A 446 22.02 -10.46 -31.29
C GLY A 446 21.90 -9.21 -32.17
N GLY A 447 21.18 -8.18 -31.70
CA GLY A 447 20.87 -6.96 -32.46
C GLY A 447 19.74 -7.09 -33.49
N THR A 448 19.07 -8.25 -33.58
CA THR A 448 17.92 -8.46 -34.48
C THR A 448 16.60 -8.40 -33.71
N SER A 449 15.62 -7.65 -34.22
CA SER A 449 14.27 -7.54 -33.61
C SER A 449 13.52 -8.86 -33.70
N ALA A 450 12.92 -9.29 -32.60
CA ALA A 450 12.03 -10.44 -32.46
C ALA A 450 10.68 -9.94 -31.92
N PRO A 451 9.78 -9.43 -32.78
CA PRO A 451 8.58 -8.70 -32.35
C PRO A 451 7.49 -9.56 -31.70
N ASN A 452 7.60 -10.89 -31.78
CA ASN A 452 6.64 -11.82 -31.17
C ASN A 452 7.19 -12.39 -29.85
N SER A 453 8.04 -11.65 -29.15
CA SER A 453 8.70 -12.12 -27.93
C SER A 453 9.06 -10.94 -27.05
N ASP A 454 8.99 -11.14 -25.74
CA ASP A 454 9.35 -10.13 -24.75
C ASP A 454 10.15 -10.74 -23.61
N PHE A 455 11.13 -10.01 -23.10
CA PHE A 455 11.78 -10.40 -21.86
C PHE A 455 10.84 -10.22 -20.68
N TYR A 456 11.09 -11.00 -19.63
CA TYR A 456 10.69 -10.55 -18.30
C TYR A 456 11.49 -9.30 -17.95
N PHE A 457 10.82 -8.19 -17.66
CA PHE A 457 11.48 -7.03 -17.08
C PHE A 457 10.53 -6.20 -16.22
N LYS A 458 11.08 -5.51 -15.23
CA LYS A 458 10.39 -4.43 -14.50
C LYS A 458 11.21 -3.16 -14.56
N ILE A 459 10.55 -2.03 -14.72
CA ILE A 459 11.17 -0.70 -14.70
C ILE A 459 10.62 0.07 -13.52
N TYR A 460 11.54 0.57 -12.70
CA TYR A 460 11.25 1.22 -11.44
C TYR A 460 11.49 2.72 -11.54
N GLY A 461 10.57 3.51 -10.99
CA GLY A 461 10.71 4.95 -10.76
C GLY A 461 11.20 5.25 -9.35
N LYS A 462 11.73 6.46 -9.12
CA LYS A 462 12.37 6.84 -7.85
C LYS A 462 11.43 6.93 -6.64
N ASP A 463 10.17 7.31 -6.87
CA ASP A 463 9.21 7.62 -5.82
C ASP A 463 7.94 6.81 -6.01
N ARG A 464 7.30 6.43 -4.90
CA ARG A 464 5.90 6.03 -4.91
C ARG A 464 5.00 7.23 -5.14
N ILE A 465 4.38 7.26 -6.32
CA ILE A 465 3.53 8.36 -6.76
C ILE A 465 2.05 7.96 -6.65
N LYS A 466 1.22 8.87 -6.13
CA LYS A 466 -0.24 8.84 -6.28
C LYS A 466 -0.65 9.87 -7.32
N MET A 467 -1.51 9.45 -8.24
CA MET A 467 -2.31 10.38 -9.01
C MET A 467 -3.70 10.47 -8.38
N PRO A 468 -4.06 11.58 -7.71
CA PRO A 468 -5.37 11.68 -7.09
C PRO A 468 -6.44 11.67 -8.18
N LEU A 469 -7.39 10.73 -8.07
CA LEU A 469 -8.59 10.71 -8.90
C LEU A 469 -9.48 11.90 -8.54
N LEU A 470 -9.63 12.84 -9.46
CA LEU A 470 -10.38 14.09 -9.25
C LEU A 470 -11.85 13.97 -9.61
N ALA A 471 -12.13 13.25 -10.68
CA ALA A 471 -13.48 12.99 -11.17
C ALA A 471 -13.47 11.69 -11.98
N SER A 472 -14.53 10.89 -11.86
CA SER A 472 -14.70 9.72 -12.70
C SER A 472 -16.14 9.33 -12.92
N GLN A 473 -16.33 8.67 -14.05
CA GLN A 473 -17.45 7.80 -14.37
C GLN A 473 -16.79 6.52 -14.87
N THR A 474 -17.16 5.36 -14.30
CA THR A 474 -16.61 4.06 -14.74
C THR A 474 -17.65 3.05 -15.24
N LEU A 475 -18.95 3.38 -15.18
CA LEU A 475 -20.03 2.48 -15.60
C LEU A 475 -20.10 2.39 -17.14
N GLN A 476 -19.94 1.18 -17.65
CA GLN A 476 -19.96 0.89 -19.07
C GLN A 476 -21.39 0.75 -19.60
N GLY A 477 -21.53 0.96 -20.91
CA GLY A 477 -22.80 0.86 -21.62
C GLY A 477 -22.60 0.58 -23.10
N THR A 478 -23.04 1.53 -23.92
CA THR A 478 -22.77 1.59 -25.35
C THR A 478 -21.51 2.41 -25.63
N GLY A 479 -21.36 2.88 -26.86
CA GLY A 479 -20.35 3.87 -27.20
C GLY A 479 -20.72 4.67 -28.45
N TYR A 480 -19.88 5.66 -28.73
CA TYR A 480 -19.94 6.46 -29.94
C TYR A 480 -18.63 6.35 -30.72
N THR A 481 -18.72 6.30 -32.03
CA THR A 481 -17.56 6.43 -32.92
C THR A 481 -17.21 7.90 -33.08
N VAL A 482 -15.94 8.26 -32.98
CA VAL A 482 -15.42 9.61 -33.23
C VAL A 482 -14.89 9.68 -34.65
N THR A 483 -15.31 10.69 -35.39
CA THR A 483 -14.85 10.96 -36.77
C THR A 483 -14.48 12.43 -36.90
N SER A 484 -13.88 12.82 -38.03
CA SER A 484 -13.53 14.24 -38.27
C SER A 484 -14.73 15.20 -38.25
N THR A 485 -15.96 14.67 -38.38
CA THR A 485 -17.21 15.44 -38.30
C THR A 485 -18.08 15.06 -37.11
N ASN A 486 -17.65 14.11 -36.28
CA ASN A 486 -18.39 13.64 -35.11
C ASN A 486 -17.51 13.72 -33.86
N SER A 487 -17.58 14.84 -33.12
CA SER A 487 -16.89 15.00 -31.84
C SER A 487 -17.74 14.52 -30.68
N VAL A 488 -17.08 14.10 -29.61
CA VAL A 488 -17.72 13.75 -28.33
C VAL A 488 -17.07 14.51 -27.20
N GLY A 489 -17.78 14.74 -26.11
CA GLY A 489 -17.22 15.45 -24.96
C GLY A 489 -18.03 15.28 -23.70
N GLN A 490 -17.51 15.76 -22.58
CA GLN A 490 -18.15 15.65 -21.26
C GLN A 490 -17.74 16.82 -20.38
N THR A 491 -18.70 17.36 -19.63
CA THR A 491 -18.37 18.26 -18.53
C THR A 491 -18.05 17.48 -17.25
N PHE A 492 -17.12 18.01 -16.47
CA PHE A 492 -16.79 17.52 -15.14
C PHE A 492 -16.43 18.66 -14.21
N LYS A 493 -16.40 18.39 -12.90
CA LYS A 493 -16.08 19.39 -11.88
C LYS A 493 -14.85 18.99 -11.07
N THR A 494 -13.92 19.93 -10.89
CA THR A 494 -12.73 19.71 -10.05
C THR A 494 -13.11 19.71 -8.56
N PRO A 495 -12.46 18.90 -7.70
CA PRO A 495 -12.68 18.95 -6.27
C PRO A 495 -12.24 20.27 -5.60
N ILE A 496 -12.68 20.47 -4.36
CA ILE A 496 -12.17 21.51 -3.47
C ILE A 496 -10.68 21.20 -3.21
N ASN A 497 -9.79 22.18 -3.43
CA ASN A 497 -8.32 22.09 -3.32
C ASN A 497 -7.57 21.39 -4.48
N SER A 498 -8.23 21.09 -5.60
CA SER A 498 -7.56 20.59 -6.80
C SER A 498 -7.34 21.71 -7.82
N THR A 499 -6.08 22.09 -8.06
CA THR A 499 -5.72 23.21 -8.95
C THR A 499 -4.91 22.79 -10.17
N PHE A 500 -4.82 21.49 -10.43
CA PHE A 500 -4.03 20.95 -11.53
C PHE A 500 -4.67 19.69 -12.08
N ILE A 501 -4.69 19.57 -13.40
CA ILE A 501 -5.08 18.35 -14.12
C ILE A 501 -3.86 17.84 -14.86
N ASN A 502 -3.44 16.63 -14.51
CA ASN A 502 -2.31 15.97 -15.16
C ASN A 502 -2.75 15.29 -16.46
N LEU A 503 -3.75 14.41 -16.39
CA LEU A 503 -4.25 13.67 -17.54
C LEU A 503 -5.75 13.38 -17.44
N ILE A 504 -6.33 13.08 -18.59
CA ILE A 504 -7.67 12.50 -18.72
C ILE A 504 -7.54 11.15 -19.41
N GLN A 505 -8.06 10.11 -18.78
CA GLN A 505 -8.15 8.77 -19.33
C GLN A 505 -9.58 8.52 -19.79
N LEU A 506 -9.74 7.94 -20.98
CA LEU A 506 -11.03 7.54 -21.54
C LEU A 506 -11.03 6.03 -21.77
N MET A 507 -12.20 5.40 -21.84
CA MET A 507 -12.31 4.03 -22.35
C MET A 507 -12.66 4.05 -23.84
N VAL A 508 -11.78 3.52 -24.67
CA VAL A 508 -11.91 3.50 -26.13
C VAL A 508 -11.66 2.08 -26.61
N ASP A 509 -12.50 1.56 -27.51
CA ASP A 509 -12.25 0.27 -28.15
C ASP A 509 -10.98 0.35 -28.99
N SER A 510 -9.89 -0.19 -28.46
CA SER A 510 -8.58 -0.11 -29.10
C SER A 510 -8.51 -0.88 -30.42
N SER A 511 -9.38 -1.88 -30.62
CA SER A 511 -9.43 -2.67 -31.85
C SER A 511 -9.91 -1.87 -33.06
N SER A 512 -10.60 -0.75 -32.82
CA SER A 512 -11.06 0.18 -33.86
C SER A 512 -10.03 1.22 -34.26
N TRP A 513 -8.93 1.36 -33.52
CA TRP A 513 -7.98 2.46 -33.72
C TRP A 513 -6.87 2.03 -34.68
N GLY A 514 -7.11 2.22 -35.98
CA GLY A 514 -6.27 1.77 -37.07
C GLY A 514 -5.06 2.66 -37.35
N THR A 515 -4.05 2.10 -38.03
CA THR A 515 -2.85 2.85 -38.38
C THR A 515 -3.15 4.10 -39.23
N GLY A 516 -2.51 5.22 -38.91
CA GLY A 516 -2.75 6.50 -39.59
C GLY A 516 -3.92 7.32 -39.03
N GLU A 517 -4.57 6.84 -37.96
CA GLU A 517 -5.59 7.59 -37.22
C GLU A 517 -5.01 8.29 -35.99
N SER A 518 -5.57 9.45 -35.65
CA SER A 518 -5.22 10.15 -34.41
C SER A 518 -6.42 10.84 -33.78
N LEU A 519 -6.45 10.79 -32.45
CA LEU A 519 -7.45 11.42 -31.61
C LEU A 519 -6.81 12.57 -30.84
N THR A 520 -7.48 13.72 -30.82
CA THR A 520 -7.11 14.86 -30.00
C THR A 520 -8.16 15.11 -28.93
N LEU A 521 -7.73 15.08 -27.67
CA LEU A 521 -8.52 15.54 -26.54
C LEU A 521 -8.16 17.01 -26.24
N LYS A 522 -9.17 17.87 -26.17
CA LYS A 522 -9.06 19.29 -25.81
C LYS A 522 -9.81 19.56 -24.53
N LEU A 523 -9.19 20.28 -23.60
CA LEU A 523 -9.82 20.76 -22.39
C LEU A 523 -10.22 22.23 -22.55
N TRP A 524 -11.49 22.52 -22.32
CA TRP A 524 -12.09 23.85 -22.40
C TRP A 524 -12.64 24.29 -21.05
N ASN A 525 -12.80 25.59 -20.88
CA ASN A 525 -13.49 26.15 -19.71
C ASN A 525 -14.98 25.79 -19.65
N SER A 526 -15.63 25.50 -20.78
CA SER A 526 -17.05 25.16 -20.87
C SER A 526 -17.42 24.53 -22.23
N PRO A 527 -18.62 23.95 -22.39
CA PRO A 527 -19.12 23.46 -23.67
C PRO A 527 -19.23 24.54 -24.77
N SER A 528 -19.27 25.82 -24.39
CA SER A 528 -19.24 26.94 -25.33
C SER A 528 -17.86 27.19 -25.95
N LYS A 529 -16.81 26.49 -25.47
CA LYS A 529 -15.44 26.49 -26.03
C LYS A 529 -14.83 27.91 -26.16
N THR A 530 -15.12 28.80 -25.21
CA THR A 530 -14.62 30.18 -25.27
C THR A 530 -13.12 30.27 -25.00
N THR A 531 -12.57 29.34 -24.20
CA THR A 531 -11.16 29.31 -23.83
C THR A 531 -10.63 27.89 -23.85
N LEU A 532 -9.66 27.62 -24.73
CA LEU A 532 -8.89 26.38 -24.72
C LEU A 532 -7.87 26.44 -23.58
N ILE A 533 -7.85 25.42 -22.74
CA ILE A 533 -6.96 25.34 -21.58
C ILE A 533 -5.76 24.46 -21.91
N ALA A 534 -5.99 23.28 -22.47
CA ALA A 534 -4.96 22.32 -22.83
C ALA A 534 -5.45 21.38 -23.94
N SER A 535 -4.52 20.67 -24.58
CA SER A 535 -4.86 19.61 -25.53
C SER A 535 -3.78 18.55 -25.61
N SER A 536 -4.17 17.32 -25.92
CA SER A 536 -3.28 16.18 -26.11
C SER A 536 -3.72 15.40 -27.35
N THR A 537 -2.76 14.96 -28.17
CA THR A 537 -3.03 14.15 -29.37
C THR A 537 -2.32 12.82 -29.25
N LEU A 538 -3.07 11.74 -29.48
CA LEU A 538 -2.56 10.38 -29.54
C LEU A 538 -2.75 9.84 -30.96
N THR A 539 -1.77 9.09 -31.45
CA THR A 539 -1.85 8.30 -32.69
C THR A 539 -2.20 6.85 -32.37
N ALA A 540 -2.60 6.08 -33.37
CA ALA A 540 -2.91 4.64 -33.28
C ALA A 540 -1.69 3.74 -32.97
N THR A 541 -1.05 3.94 -31.83
CA THR A 541 0.09 3.13 -31.36
C THR A 541 -0.08 2.79 -29.89
N ASN A 542 -0.52 1.54 -29.64
CA ASN A 542 -0.45 0.84 -28.36
C ASN A 542 -1.09 1.57 -27.18
N ASN A 543 -2.20 2.28 -27.39
CA ASN A 543 -2.86 3.01 -26.30
C ASN A 543 -3.74 2.11 -25.40
N GLY A 544 -3.95 0.84 -25.78
CA GLY A 544 -4.88 -0.07 -25.12
C GLY A 544 -6.32 0.47 -25.06
N ASP A 545 -7.19 -0.21 -24.31
CA ASP A 545 -8.60 0.20 -24.16
C ASP A 545 -8.78 1.45 -23.28
N TYR A 546 -7.72 1.93 -22.64
CA TYR A 546 -7.76 3.05 -21.71
C TYR A 546 -6.71 4.13 -22.04
N PRO A 547 -6.78 4.76 -23.22
CA PRO A 547 -5.84 5.81 -23.61
C PRO A 547 -5.77 6.96 -22.60
N GLN A 548 -4.55 7.42 -22.31
CA GLN A 548 -4.27 8.51 -21.38
C GLN A 548 -3.82 9.77 -22.12
N PHE A 549 -4.67 10.80 -22.10
CA PHE A 549 -4.40 12.11 -22.71
C PHE A 549 -3.73 13.04 -21.70
N GLN A 550 -2.41 13.23 -21.85
CA GLN A 550 -1.61 14.09 -20.98
C GLN A 550 -1.88 15.57 -21.29
N LEU A 551 -2.32 16.33 -20.28
CA LEU A 551 -2.68 17.75 -20.40
C LEU A 551 -1.75 18.68 -19.61
N ALA A 552 -1.34 18.27 -18.41
CA ALA A 552 -0.44 18.99 -17.50
C ALA A 552 -0.76 20.49 -17.39
N CYS A 553 -1.96 20.83 -16.90
CA CYS A 553 -2.45 22.21 -16.91
C CYS A 553 -3.01 22.67 -15.56
N ASN A 554 -2.87 23.97 -15.30
CA ASN A 554 -3.45 24.62 -14.14
C ASN A 554 -4.96 24.82 -14.34
N VAL A 555 -5.71 24.58 -13.28
CA VAL A 555 -7.16 24.79 -13.21
C VAL A 555 -7.54 25.45 -11.89
N SER A 556 -8.72 26.05 -11.84
CA SER A 556 -9.36 26.47 -10.59
C SER A 556 -10.02 25.28 -9.89
N SER A 557 -9.98 25.28 -8.56
CA SER A 557 -10.67 24.30 -7.72
C SER A 557 -12.19 24.51 -7.75
N ASN A 558 -12.95 23.46 -7.44
CA ASN A 558 -14.43 23.50 -7.40
C ASN A 558 -15.07 24.11 -8.67
N THR A 559 -14.46 23.89 -9.84
CA THR A 559 -14.82 24.56 -11.10
C THR A 559 -15.16 23.53 -12.17
N SER A 560 -16.19 23.80 -12.97
CA SER A 560 -16.58 22.94 -14.08
C SER A 560 -15.75 23.20 -15.33
N TYR A 561 -15.36 22.13 -16.02
CA TYR A 561 -14.63 22.14 -17.29
C TYR A 561 -15.30 21.20 -18.29
N TYR A 562 -14.89 21.27 -19.55
CA TYR A 562 -15.39 20.44 -20.64
C TYR A 562 -14.22 19.83 -21.42
N TRP A 563 -14.10 18.51 -21.45
CA TRP A 563 -13.21 17.87 -22.40
C TRP A 563 -13.96 17.52 -23.68
N GLU A 564 -13.30 17.66 -24.83
CA GLU A 564 -13.79 17.26 -26.14
C GLU A 564 -12.76 16.40 -26.85
N LEU A 565 -13.19 15.30 -27.44
CA LEU A 565 -12.41 14.37 -28.24
C LEU A 565 -12.80 14.50 -29.72
N THR A 566 -11.80 14.66 -30.59
CA THR A 566 -11.96 14.78 -32.05
C THR A 566 -11.02 13.84 -32.78
N HIS A 567 -11.45 13.31 -33.94
CA HIS A 567 -10.58 12.59 -34.87
C HIS A 567 -9.95 13.55 -35.87
N ASN A 568 -8.65 13.44 -36.13
CA ASN A 568 -7.93 14.39 -36.99
C ASN A 568 -7.94 14.04 -38.49
N GLY A 569 -8.72 13.03 -38.89
CA GLY A 569 -8.66 12.45 -40.23
C GLY A 569 -7.53 11.42 -40.38
N GLY A 570 -7.45 10.79 -41.56
CA GLY A 570 -6.57 9.64 -41.80
C GLY A 570 -7.28 8.30 -41.53
N GLY A 571 -6.60 7.18 -41.81
CA GLY A 571 -7.17 5.83 -41.68
C GLY A 571 -8.51 5.66 -42.40
N ASP A 572 -9.46 4.98 -41.76
CA ASP A 572 -10.87 4.94 -42.19
C ASP A 572 -11.72 6.07 -41.57
N ASN A 573 -11.08 6.99 -40.84
CA ASN A 573 -11.64 8.18 -40.21
C ASN A 573 -12.69 7.85 -39.15
N SER A 574 -12.46 6.77 -38.38
CA SER A 574 -13.46 6.18 -37.50
C SER A 574 -12.81 5.41 -36.35
N VAL A 575 -12.62 6.09 -35.22
CA VAL A 575 -12.17 5.43 -33.98
C VAL A 575 -13.32 5.33 -32.99
N GLY A 576 -13.58 4.13 -32.50
CA GLY A 576 -14.51 3.87 -31.41
C GLY A 576 -15.00 2.43 -31.38
N TRP A 577 -15.65 2.03 -30.30
CA TRP A 577 -16.41 2.88 -29.41
C TRP A 577 -15.61 3.69 -28.39
N VAL A 578 -15.92 4.98 -28.23
CA VAL A 578 -15.69 5.70 -26.99
C VAL A 578 -16.85 5.36 -26.06
N TRP A 579 -16.57 4.62 -25.00
CA TRP A 579 -17.59 3.98 -24.17
C TRP A 579 -18.31 4.98 -23.28
N ASN A 580 -19.61 4.78 -23.09
CA ASN A 580 -20.50 5.61 -22.26
C ASN A 580 -21.49 4.75 -21.47
N SER A 581 -22.04 5.27 -20.37
CA SER A 581 -23.15 4.64 -19.65
C SER A 581 -24.46 4.70 -20.46
N ASN A 582 -25.46 3.91 -20.07
CA ASN A 582 -26.80 4.01 -20.69
C ASN A 582 -27.62 5.21 -20.21
N THR A 583 -27.25 5.77 -19.05
CA THR A 583 -27.96 6.81 -18.32
C THR A 583 -26.99 7.85 -17.82
N ASN A 584 -27.49 9.05 -17.51
CA ASN A 584 -26.70 10.08 -16.83
C ASN A 584 -26.43 9.60 -15.38
N ASN A 585 -25.18 9.23 -15.13
CA ASN A 585 -24.68 8.65 -13.88
C ASN A 585 -23.66 9.57 -13.19
N TYR A 586 -23.18 10.62 -13.87
CA TYR A 586 -22.21 11.56 -13.34
C TYR A 586 -22.86 12.90 -13.01
N ALA A 587 -23.15 13.10 -11.72
CA ALA A 587 -23.98 14.20 -11.24
C ALA A 587 -23.42 15.62 -11.53
N ASP A 588 -22.10 15.75 -11.63
CA ASP A 588 -21.42 17.04 -11.81
C ASP A 588 -21.13 17.36 -13.29
N GLY A 589 -21.87 16.74 -14.21
CA GLY A 589 -21.61 16.89 -15.64
C GLY A 589 -22.70 16.39 -16.58
N SER A 590 -22.40 16.47 -17.86
CA SER A 590 -23.21 15.93 -18.95
C SER A 590 -22.31 15.57 -20.13
N ALA A 591 -22.61 14.48 -20.83
CA ALA A 591 -21.97 14.17 -22.11
C ALA A 591 -22.55 14.99 -23.26
N TYR A 592 -21.77 15.10 -24.33
CA TYR A 592 -22.09 15.82 -25.54
C TYR A 592 -21.64 15.03 -26.78
N GLN A 593 -22.42 15.10 -27.86
CA GLN A 593 -22.02 14.70 -29.21
C GLN A 593 -22.25 15.88 -30.15
N ASN A 594 -21.22 16.32 -30.87
CA ASN A 594 -21.24 17.52 -31.71
C ASN A 594 -21.79 18.77 -31.00
N GLY A 595 -21.49 18.91 -29.70
CA GLY A 595 -21.97 20.01 -28.87
C GLY A 595 -23.43 19.91 -28.41
N LEU A 596 -24.14 18.84 -28.75
CA LEU A 596 -25.49 18.56 -28.24
C LEU A 596 -25.41 17.67 -27.01
N ALA A 597 -26.09 18.07 -25.93
CA ALA A 597 -26.11 17.32 -24.68
C ALA A 597 -26.79 15.95 -24.85
N LEU A 598 -26.28 14.95 -24.14
CA LEU A 598 -26.75 13.57 -24.13
C LEU A 598 -27.38 13.22 -22.77
N ASN A 599 -28.15 12.12 -22.75
CA ASN A 599 -28.74 11.56 -21.52
C ASN A 599 -27.90 10.41 -20.93
N ASN A 600 -26.61 10.39 -21.26
CA ASN A 600 -25.61 9.45 -20.75
C ASN A 600 -24.33 10.20 -20.38
N ASP A 601 -23.36 9.49 -19.82
CA ASP A 601 -22.02 10.01 -19.53
C ASP A 601 -20.95 9.10 -20.10
N PHE A 602 -19.87 9.67 -20.60
CA PHE A 602 -18.72 8.88 -21.06
C PHE A 602 -18.01 8.19 -19.90
N VAL A 603 -17.30 7.09 -20.19
CA VAL A 603 -16.37 6.46 -19.25
C VAL A 603 -15.08 7.27 -19.26
N PHE A 604 -14.78 7.95 -18.15
CA PHE A 604 -13.60 8.79 -18.03
C PHE A 604 -13.06 8.84 -16.61
N ARG A 605 -11.77 9.12 -16.49
CA ARG A 605 -11.08 9.42 -15.23
C ARG A 605 -10.22 10.66 -15.42
N VAL A 606 -10.34 11.63 -14.51
CA VAL A 606 -9.52 12.85 -14.47
C VAL A 606 -8.55 12.73 -13.31
N TYR A 607 -7.26 12.86 -13.58
CA TYR A 607 -6.22 12.74 -12.58
C TYR A 607 -5.54 14.08 -12.31
N GLY A 608 -5.26 14.34 -11.03
CA GLY A 608 -4.61 15.55 -10.58
C GLY A 608 -3.09 15.46 -10.57
N ASN A 609 -2.45 16.43 -9.91
CA ASN A 609 -1.00 16.49 -9.80
C ASN A 609 -0.43 15.23 -9.13
N PRO A 610 0.57 14.56 -9.74
CA PRO A 610 1.36 13.53 -9.08
C PRO A 610 1.87 14.00 -7.71
N ALA A 611 1.65 13.20 -6.68
CA ALA A 611 2.11 13.47 -5.33
C ALA A 611 2.86 12.26 -4.75
N ILE A 612 3.92 12.52 -4.00
CA ILE A 612 4.69 11.48 -3.31
C ILE A 612 3.83 10.93 -2.17
N LYS A 613 3.54 9.63 -2.20
CA LYS A 613 2.77 8.91 -1.16
C LYS A 613 3.53 8.83 0.15
N ASP A 614 4.83 8.56 0.04
CA ASP A 614 5.72 8.37 1.16
C ASP A 614 6.18 9.70 1.73
N GLN A 615 6.00 9.86 3.03
CA GLN A 615 6.38 11.08 3.74
C GLN A 615 7.36 10.74 4.86
N VAL A 616 8.27 11.67 5.14
CA VAL A 616 9.28 11.51 6.18
C VAL A 616 9.29 12.77 7.06
N VAL A 617 9.36 12.57 8.37
CA VAL A 617 9.56 13.63 9.37
C VAL A 617 10.79 13.24 10.18
N MET A 618 11.79 14.12 10.27
CA MET A 618 13.05 13.77 10.91
C MET A 618 13.78 14.97 11.49
N ASN A 619 14.66 14.66 12.46
CA ASN A 619 15.74 15.52 12.92
C ASN A 619 17.03 14.72 12.89
N SER A 620 18.07 15.27 12.26
CA SER A 620 19.38 14.62 12.10
C SER A 620 20.54 15.41 12.69
N THR A 621 20.26 16.42 13.51
CA THR A 621 21.32 17.21 14.16
C THR A 621 21.95 16.37 15.25
N PHE A 622 23.20 15.94 15.07
CA PHE A 622 23.92 15.15 16.06
C PHE A 622 24.45 16.06 17.19
N GLY A 623 24.41 15.57 18.43
CA GLY A 623 25.02 16.21 19.60
C GLY A 623 25.46 15.19 20.64
N ASP A 624 25.27 15.54 21.91
CA ASP A 624 25.39 14.60 23.03
C ASP A 624 24.20 13.61 23.03
N GLY A 625 23.94 12.99 24.17
CA GLY A 625 22.90 12.00 24.31
C GLY A 625 22.57 11.77 25.77
N ASP A 626 21.51 11.02 25.98
CA ASP A 626 21.00 10.66 27.29
C ASP A 626 20.82 9.15 27.39
N PHE A 627 20.89 8.61 28.61
CA PHE A 627 20.59 7.21 28.87
C PHE A 627 19.10 7.01 29.11
N VAL A 628 18.45 6.18 28.32
CA VAL A 628 17.11 5.66 28.61
C VAL A 628 17.25 4.55 29.66
N SER A 629 16.49 4.67 30.75
CA SER A 629 16.44 3.71 31.85
C SER A 629 15.04 3.65 32.45
N THR A 630 14.81 2.77 33.42
CA THR A 630 13.54 2.74 34.17
C THR A 630 13.25 4.03 34.96
N SER A 631 14.25 4.86 35.24
CA SER A 631 14.12 6.15 35.93
C SER A 631 14.34 7.37 35.04
N ASN A 632 14.76 7.16 33.79
CA ASN A 632 14.98 8.23 32.82
C ASN A 632 14.32 7.88 31.48
N VAL A 633 13.23 8.57 31.21
CA VAL A 633 12.42 8.43 30.00
C VAL A 633 12.76 9.58 29.06
N ILE A 634 12.98 9.25 27.79
CA ILE A 634 13.36 10.23 26.76
C ILE A 634 12.26 10.30 25.71
N GLY A 635 11.89 11.49 25.26
CA GLY A 635 10.84 11.65 24.27
C GLY A 635 11.05 12.86 23.35
N GLN A 636 10.16 13.00 22.38
CA GLN A 636 10.17 14.03 21.37
C GLN A 636 8.76 14.30 20.88
N THR A 637 8.37 15.55 20.66
CA THR A 637 7.18 15.84 19.87
C THR A 637 7.49 15.87 18.39
N ILE A 638 6.61 15.28 17.58
CA ILE A 638 6.69 15.24 16.12
C ILE A 638 5.39 15.76 15.53
N LYS A 639 5.44 16.38 14.35
CA LYS A 639 4.25 16.89 13.66
C LYS A 639 4.09 16.15 12.35
N THR A 640 2.91 15.61 12.13
CA THR A 640 2.62 14.88 10.88
C THR A 640 2.50 15.84 9.69
N PRO A 641 2.80 15.37 8.47
CA PRO A 641 2.62 16.15 7.25
C PRO A 641 1.17 16.63 7.05
N VAL A 642 1.01 17.75 6.35
CA VAL A 642 -0.32 18.31 6.03
C VAL A 642 -1.14 17.39 5.13
N ASN A 643 -0.49 16.74 4.17
CA ASN A 643 -1.13 15.82 3.21
C ASN A 643 -0.87 14.35 3.59
N LEU A 644 -0.94 14.02 4.88
CA LEU A 644 -0.67 12.65 5.34
C LEU A 644 -1.81 11.71 4.92
N GLU A 645 -1.49 10.77 4.02
CA GLU A 645 -2.44 9.74 3.59
C GLU A 645 -2.07 8.31 4.02
N ARG A 646 -0.80 8.08 4.40
CA ARG A 646 -0.26 6.76 4.77
C ARG A 646 -0.09 6.65 6.27
N ASN A 647 -0.20 5.43 6.80
CA ASN A 647 0.05 5.18 8.22
C ASN A 647 1.55 5.32 8.56
N LEU A 648 1.85 5.53 9.84
CA LEU A 648 3.21 5.56 10.37
C LEU A 648 3.79 4.14 10.30
N TYR A 649 4.67 3.88 9.35
CA TYR A 649 5.31 2.58 9.18
C TYR A 649 6.25 2.26 10.35
N GLY A 650 7.12 3.22 10.68
CA GLY A 650 8.02 3.09 11.80
C GLY A 650 8.81 4.35 12.09
N VAL A 651 9.50 4.32 13.22
CA VAL A 651 10.38 5.39 13.70
C VAL A 651 11.76 4.81 13.95
N GLU A 652 12.79 5.50 13.47
CA GLU A 652 14.19 5.22 13.77
C GLU A 652 14.74 6.30 14.70
N VAL A 653 15.63 5.91 15.61
CA VAL A 653 16.35 6.81 16.51
C VAL A 653 17.82 6.45 16.49
N TYR A 654 18.70 7.45 16.61
CA TYR A 654 20.13 7.20 16.73
C TYR A 654 20.45 6.79 18.17
N LEU A 655 21.10 5.64 18.33
CA LEU A 655 21.54 5.18 19.64
C LEU A 655 22.84 4.38 19.59
N ASP A 656 23.55 4.35 20.72
CA ASP A 656 24.85 3.67 20.84
C ASP A 656 24.62 2.18 21.20
N PRO A 657 24.81 1.25 20.25
CA PRO A 657 24.57 -0.17 20.49
C PRO A 657 25.57 -0.78 21.47
N ALA A 658 26.72 -0.12 21.76
CA ALA A 658 27.65 -0.59 22.78
C ALA A 658 27.07 -0.48 24.19
N THR A 659 26.12 0.44 24.39
CA THR A 659 25.43 0.62 25.68
C THR A 659 24.27 -0.35 25.87
N TRP A 660 23.77 -0.94 24.78
CA TRP A 660 22.67 -1.90 24.79
C TRP A 660 23.16 -3.32 25.07
N THR A 661 22.88 -3.80 26.28
CA THR A 661 23.30 -5.11 26.79
C THR A 661 22.21 -6.17 26.66
N THR A 662 22.61 -7.45 26.74
CA THR A 662 21.66 -8.58 26.63
C THR A 662 20.64 -8.56 27.77
N GLY A 663 19.36 -8.78 27.42
CA GLY A 663 18.25 -8.77 28.38
C GLY A 663 17.53 -7.42 28.49
N GLU A 664 18.04 -6.38 27.82
CA GLU A 664 17.40 -5.08 27.72
C GLU A 664 16.36 -5.04 26.62
N THR A 665 15.25 -4.36 26.88
CA THR A 665 14.20 -4.06 25.91
C THR A 665 13.93 -2.57 25.91
N LEU A 666 14.11 -1.95 24.74
CA LEU A 666 13.72 -0.57 24.50
C LEU A 666 12.33 -0.57 23.86
N THR A 667 11.42 0.21 24.42
CA THR A 667 10.05 0.35 23.90
C THR A 667 9.81 1.79 23.49
N MET A 668 9.39 1.98 22.24
CA MET A 668 8.91 3.26 21.76
C MET A 668 7.39 3.26 21.74
N THR A 669 6.79 4.32 22.28
CA THR A 669 5.35 4.55 22.31
C THR A 669 5.03 5.90 21.68
N VAL A 670 4.02 5.93 20.80
CA VAL A 670 3.48 7.15 20.20
C VAL A 670 2.20 7.52 20.93
N TYR A 671 2.21 8.64 21.63
CA TYR A 671 1.06 9.19 22.35
C TYR A 671 0.40 10.33 21.57
N ASP A 672 -0.87 10.58 21.88
CA ASP A 672 -1.64 11.76 21.43
C ASP A 672 -0.91 13.08 21.73
N SER A 673 -0.25 13.15 22.88
CA SER A 673 0.42 14.35 23.38
C SER A 673 1.34 14.00 24.56
N VAL A 674 2.07 14.99 25.07
CA VAL A 674 2.86 14.86 26.30
C VAL A 674 2.02 14.52 27.53
N LEU A 675 0.69 14.68 27.47
CA LEU A 675 -0.23 14.27 28.54
C LEU A 675 -0.51 12.76 28.54
N ARG A 676 -0.10 12.02 27.49
CA ARG A 676 -0.19 10.56 27.38
C ARG A 676 -1.61 10.03 27.64
N LYS A 677 -2.62 10.71 27.08
CA LYS A 677 -4.01 10.29 27.25
C LYS A 677 -4.32 9.03 26.47
N GLU A 678 -3.67 8.83 25.34
CA GLU A 678 -3.89 7.72 24.41
C GLU A 678 -2.58 7.31 23.73
N ILE A 679 -2.35 6.01 23.64
CA ILE A 679 -1.32 5.37 22.83
C ILE A 679 -1.89 5.10 21.43
N PHE A 680 -1.28 5.68 20.41
CA PHE A 680 -1.62 5.49 18.99
C PHE A 680 -0.83 4.35 18.33
N ALA A 681 0.38 4.08 18.82
CA ALA A 681 1.22 2.98 18.34
C ALA A 681 2.29 2.64 19.39
N GLN A 682 2.75 1.40 19.40
CA GLN A 682 3.82 0.95 20.27
C GLN A 682 4.63 -0.15 19.58
N SER A 683 5.93 -0.16 19.83
CA SER A 683 6.84 -1.20 19.36
C SER A 683 7.98 -1.37 20.34
N SER A 684 8.46 -2.59 20.49
CA SER A 684 9.54 -2.94 21.41
C SER A 684 10.59 -3.76 20.68
N ILE A 685 11.84 -3.51 21.01
CA ILE A 685 12.99 -4.23 20.49
C ILE A 685 13.70 -4.85 21.67
N ALA A 686 13.86 -6.17 21.67
CA ALA A 686 14.61 -6.93 22.66
C ALA A 686 15.83 -7.53 21.95
N ASP A 687 17.04 -7.22 22.42
CA ASP A 687 18.34 -7.60 21.86
C ASP A 687 19.00 -6.65 20.83
N LYS A 688 20.31 -6.49 20.99
CA LYS A 688 21.21 -5.62 20.22
C LYS A 688 21.59 -6.17 18.84
N SER A 689 21.51 -7.49 18.66
CA SER A 689 22.28 -8.24 17.64
C SER A 689 21.96 -7.89 16.19
N ASN A 690 20.79 -7.30 15.90
CA ASN A 690 20.34 -7.04 14.53
C ASN A 690 19.92 -5.59 14.22
N ASN A 691 20.12 -4.64 15.14
CA ASN A 691 19.49 -3.32 15.02
C ASN A 691 20.44 -2.15 14.68
N GLY A 692 21.76 -2.39 14.70
CA GLY A 692 22.75 -1.35 14.42
C GLY A 692 22.59 -0.12 15.33
N TRP A 693 22.94 1.05 14.83
CA TRP A 693 22.81 2.32 15.56
C TRP A 693 21.50 3.06 15.26
N PHE A 694 20.72 2.56 14.30
CA PHE A 694 19.43 3.11 13.89
C PHE A 694 18.35 2.03 13.96
N PRO A 695 18.04 1.49 15.16
CA PRO A 695 16.93 0.58 15.33
C PRO A 695 15.66 1.21 14.79
N ARG A 696 14.92 0.45 13.97
CA ARG A 696 13.59 0.82 13.52
C ARG A 696 12.53 0.16 14.39
N PHE A 697 11.73 0.99 15.02
CA PHE A 697 10.50 0.58 15.68
C PHE A 697 9.38 0.48 14.65
N TYR A 698 9.02 -0.74 14.25
CA TYR A 698 7.87 -1.00 13.37
C TYR A 698 6.59 -0.93 14.17
N MET A 699 5.71 0.03 13.86
CA MET A 699 4.54 0.32 14.71
C MET A 699 3.21 0.35 13.95
N ASN A 700 3.22 0.73 12.65
CA ASN A 700 2.02 0.82 11.79
C ASN A 700 0.84 1.55 12.46
N GLY A 701 1.06 2.81 12.86
CA GLY A 701 0.07 3.65 13.55
C GLY A 701 -0.75 4.57 12.65
N PHE A 702 -2.04 4.72 12.91
CA PHE A 702 -2.93 5.62 12.15
C PHE A 702 -2.96 7.01 12.77
N LEU A 703 -2.08 7.89 12.29
CA LEU A 703 -1.98 9.27 12.76
C LEU A 703 -2.81 10.21 11.87
N LYS A 704 -3.28 11.32 12.46
CA LYS A 704 -4.03 12.36 11.75
C LYS A 704 -3.06 13.30 11.03
N PRO A 705 -3.44 13.87 9.87
CA PRO A 705 -2.63 14.88 9.17
C PRO A 705 -2.49 16.16 10.00
N ASN A 706 -1.39 16.89 9.81
CA ASN A 706 -1.09 18.18 10.45
C ASN A 706 -1.32 18.19 11.98
N THR A 707 -0.93 17.11 12.66
CA THR A 707 -1.20 16.90 14.09
C THR A 707 0.11 16.59 14.81
N THR A 708 0.32 17.20 15.97
CA THR A 708 1.48 16.94 16.81
C THR A 708 1.22 15.74 17.71
N TYR A 709 2.17 14.80 17.75
CA TYR A 709 2.19 13.61 18.59
C TYR A 709 3.45 13.59 19.45
N TYR A 710 3.46 12.80 20.51
CA TYR A 710 4.61 12.65 21.40
C TYR A 710 5.15 11.21 21.33
N ILE A 711 6.38 11.04 20.85
CA ILE A 711 7.09 9.76 20.86
C ILE A 711 7.91 9.65 22.13
N GLU A 712 7.95 8.47 22.74
CA GLU A 712 8.59 8.24 24.02
C GLU A 712 9.31 6.89 24.04
N LEU A 713 10.55 6.90 24.54
CA LEU A 713 11.41 5.74 24.75
C LEU A 713 11.44 5.36 26.23
N THR A 714 11.18 4.10 26.50
CA THR A 714 11.18 3.51 27.84
C THR A 714 11.98 2.22 27.87
N HIS A 715 12.53 1.90 29.04
CA HIS A 715 13.37 0.73 29.25
C HIS A 715 12.71 -0.29 30.20
N ASN A 716 12.93 -1.58 29.97
CA ASN A 716 12.34 -2.65 30.79
C ASN A 716 13.08 -2.93 32.11
N GLY A 717 14.26 -2.34 32.33
CA GLY A 717 15.10 -2.56 33.52
C GLY A 717 16.03 -3.77 33.46
N GLY A 718 16.09 -4.47 32.32
CA GLY A 718 17.04 -5.58 32.12
C GLY A 718 18.50 -5.09 32.00
N GLY A 719 19.43 -6.03 31.84
CA GLY A 719 20.85 -5.73 31.58
C GLY A 719 21.47 -4.72 32.54
N ASN A 720 22.17 -3.72 32.00
CA ASN A 720 22.73 -2.58 32.74
C ASN A 720 21.74 -1.41 32.94
N ASN A 721 20.50 -1.53 32.45
CA ASN A 721 19.42 -0.53 32.55
C ASN A 721 19.81 0.83 32.00
N SER A 722 20.49 0.87 30.85
CA SER A 722 21.16 2.09 30.40
C SER A 722 21.48 2.07 28.90
N ILE A 723 20.51 2.43 28.06
CA ILE A 723 20.70 2.56 26.61
C ILE A 723 20.88 4.03 26.22
N TYR A 724 22.00 4.39 25.62
CA TYR A 724 22.32 5.77 25.24
C TYR A 724 21.70 6.15 23.89
N VAL A 725 20.88 7.20 23.90
CA VAL A 725 20.22 7.77 22.71
C VAL A 725 20.80 9.14 22.41
N VAL A 726 21.00 9.44 21.13
CA VAL A 726 21.61 10.71 20.70
C VAL A 726 20.54 11.76 20.47
N HIS A 727 20.84 12.98 20.92
CA HIS A 727 20.06 14.19 20.65
C HIS A 727 20.98 15.31 20.17
N SER A 728 20.41 16.34 19.56
CA SER A 728 21.14 17.54 19.15
C SER A 728 21.67 18.31 20.37
N PRO A 729 22.61 19.25 20.19
CA PRO A 729 23.00 20.17 21.27
C PRO A 729 21.99 21.33 21.45
N LEU A 730 21.09 21.53 20.49
CA LEU A 730 20.15 22.65 20.40
C LEU A 730 18.76 22.20 19.92
N ASP A 731 17.71 22.85 20.42
CA ASP A 731 16.33 22.73 19.94
C ASP A 731 16.25 23.30 18.52
N SER A 732 16.35 22.42 17.53
CA SER A 732 16.54 22.72 16.10
C SER A 732 15.41 22.17 15.24
N TYR A 733 14.60 21.25 15.77
CA TYR A 733 13.44 20.70 15.10
C TYR A 733 12.22 21.63 15.30
N VAL A 734 12.00 22.49 14.31
CA VAL A 734 11.00 23.58 14.33
C VAL A 734 9.59 23.17 14.74
N ASP A 735 9.18 21.93 14.45
CA ASP A 735 7.82 21.43 14.68
C ASP A 735 7.68 20.56 15.94
N GLY A 736 8.64 20.66 16.87
CA GLY A 736 8.61 19.91 18.12
C GLY A 736 9.67 20.33 19.12
N SER A 737 9.87 19.50 20.14
CA SER A 737 10.92 19.65 21.15
C SER A 737 11.28 18.28 21.72
N GLY A 738 12.52 18.11 22.17
CA GLY A 738 12.94 16.96 22.98
C GLY A 738 12.44 17.06 24.42
N TYR A 739 12.31 15.91 25.07
CA TYR A 739 11.81 15.78 26.43
C TYR A 739 12.64 14.79 27.24
N ARG A 740 12.86 15.13 28.51
CA ARG A 740 13.40 14.23 29.53
C ARG A 740 12.40 14.14 30.68
N ASN A 741 11.94 12.94 31.00
CA ASN A 741 10.93 12.68 32.03
C ASN A 741 9.69 13.58 31.90
N GLY A 742 9.24 13.81 30.66
CA GLY A 742 8.09 14.68 30.36
C GLY A 742 8.35 16.18 30.48
N THR A 743 9.59 16.61 30.77
CA THR A 743 9.98 18.03 30.78
C THR A 743 10.69 18.38 29.48
N ALA A 744 10.22 19.44 28.80
CA ALA A 744 10.83 19.92 27.55
C ALA A 744 12.30 20.30 27.76
N GLN A 745 13.12 20.07 26.75
CA GLN A 745 14.56 20.26 26.76
C GLN A 745 14.99 21.25 25.68
N THR A 746 16.24 21.73 25.76
CA THR A 746 16.85 22.62 24.76
C THR A 746 17.57 21.83 23.66
N TRP A 747 17.15 20.59 23.43
CA TRP A 747 17.69 19.66 22.44
C TRP A 747 16.54 18.85 21.86
N ASP A 748 16.78 18.21 20.71
CA ASP A 748 15.85 17.31 20.04
C ASP A 748 16.49 15.96 19.81
N LEU A 749 15.71 14.89 19.92
CA LEU A 749 16.18 13.55 19.54
C LEU A 749 16.65 13.53 18.09
N TYR A 750 17.68 12.74 17.83
CA TYR A 750 17.99 12.33 16.47
C TYR A 750 17.02 11.21 16.08
N PHE A 751 16.07 11.51 15.19
CA PHE A 751 15.02 10.55 14.82
C PHE A 751 14.57 10.69 13.36
N ARG A 752 13.92 9.63 12.86
CA ARG A 752 13.20 9.63 11.59
C ARG A 752 11.90 8.85 11.69
N SER A 753 10.78 9.48 11.38
CA SER A 753 9.47 8.86 11.23
C SER A 753 9.15 8.70 9.75
N THR A 754 8.83 7.48 9.32
CA THR A 754 8.47 7.16 7.93
C THR A 754 6.99 6.81 7.83
N PHE A 755 6.27 7.46 6.91
CA PHE A 755 4.87 7.22 6.62
C PHE A 755 4.71 6.55 5.26
N ARG A 756 4.21 5.31 5.25
CA ARG A 756 4.05 4.51 4.04
C ARG A 756 3.16 3.28 4.25
N SER A 757 2.52 2.80 3.17
CA SER A 757 1.79 1.54 3.18
C SER A 757 1.56 0.98 1.78
N ASP A 758 2.16 -0.17 1.48
CA ASP A 758 1.97 -0.86 0.19
C ASP A 758 0.54 -1.41 0.07
N TYR A 759 -0.05 -1.84 1.19
CA TYR A 759 -1.44 -2.30 1.20
C TYR A 759 -2.45 -1.18 0.95
N GLN A 760 -2.25 0.02 1.52
CA GLN A 760 -3.14 1.15 1.19
C GLN A 760 -3.02 1.57 -0.28
N ASP A 761 -1.83 1.38 -0.89
CA ASP A 761 -1.62 1.62 -2.32
C ASP A 761 -2.40 0.64 -3.19
N TYR A 762 -2.31 -0.64 -2.87
CA TYR A 762 -3.10 -1.69 -3.53
C TYR A 762 -4.61 -1.43 -3.41
N LEU A 763 -5.08 -1.02 -2.23
CA LEU A 763 -6.49 -0.65 -2.03
C LEU A 763 -6.90 0.63 -2.80
N ASP A 764 -6.02 1.64 -2.88
CA ASP A 764 -6.26 2.87 -3.66
C ASP A 764 -6.43 2.54 -5.15
N GLU A 765 -5.47 1.83 -5.72
CA GLU A 765 -5.48 1.41 -7.13
C GLU A 765 -6.77 0.67 -7.46
N TRP A 766 -7.22 -0.18 -6.53
CA TRP A 766 -8.39 -0.98 -6.81
C TRP A 766 -9.71 -0.18 -6.80
N VAL A 767 -9.86 0.69 -5.80
CA VAL A 767 -11.02 1.57 -5.71
C VAL A 767 -11.06 2.52 -6.90
N ASP A 768 -9.91 3.06 -7.31
CA ASP A 768 -9.81 4.03 -8.41
C ASP A 768 -10.11 3.37 -9.77
N ALA A 769 -9.58 2.16 -10.02
CA ALA A 769 -9.84 1.47 -11.28
C ALA A 769 -11.31 1.05 -11.41
N ILE A 770 -11.95 0.49 -10.38
CA ILE A 770 -13.38 0.14 -10.48
C ILE A 770 -14.24 1.41 -10.47
N GLY A 771 -13.80 2.45 -9.77
CA GLY A 771 -14.54 3.66 -9.47
C GLY A 771 -15.32 3.52 -8.16
N PRO A 772 -15.19 4.48 -7.21
CA PRO A 772 -15.80 4.36 -5.87
C PRO A 772 -17.34 4.31 -5.91
N THR A 773 -17.95 4.90 -6.93
CA THR A 773 -19.42 4.87 -7.14
C THR A 773 -19.92 3.55 -7.72
N SER A 774 -19.04 2.71 -8.25
CA SER A 774 -19.40 1.43 -8.86
C SER A 774 -19.10 0.27 -7.91
N LEU A 775 -17.99 0.34 -7.18
CA LEU A 775 -17.56 -0.69 -6.24
C LEU A 775 -18.61 -0.88 -5.12
N LYS A 776 -19.10 -2.11 -4.96
CA LYS A 776 -20.16 -2.45 -4.02
C LYS A 776 -19.63 -2.77 -2.62
N ASN A 777 -18.45 -3.37 -2.53
CA ASN A 777 -17.79 -3.70 -1.28
C ASN A 777 -16.28 -3.89 -1.47
N ILE A 778 -15.54 -3.83 -0.37
CA ILE A 778 -14.12 -4.20 -0.29
C ILE A 778 -14.03 -5.45 0.60
N SER A 779 -13.53 -6.55 0.06
CA SER A 779 -13.37 -7.81 0.78
C SER A 779 -11.95 -8.31 0.67
N ASN A 780 -11.43 -8.95 1.71
CA ASN A 780 -10.16 -9.67 1.67
C ASN A 780 -10.22 -10.89 2.60
N ASP A 781 -9.20 -11.74 2.53
CA ASP A 781 -9.00 -12.83 3.47
C ASP A 781 -7.67 -12.74 4.21
N PHE A 782 -7.75 -12.47 5.51
CA PHE A 782 -6.58 -12.41 6.39
C PHE A 782 -6.85 -13.17 7.69
N TYR A 783 -6.29 -14.37 7.80
CA TYR A 783 -6.65 -15.35 8.82
C TYR A 783 -5.83 -15.20 10.11
N PRO A 784 -6.47 -15.26 11.30
CA PRO A 784 -5.80 -15.00 12.57
C PRO A 784 -5.02 -16.17 13.16
N PHE A 785 -5.34 -17.45 12.86
CA PHE A 785 -4.76 -18.59 13.56
C PHE A 785 -3.74 -19.36 12.70
N SER A 786 -2.46 -19.20 13.01
CA SER A 786 -1.35 -19.84 12.30
C SER A 786 -0.90 -21.17 12.93
N THR A 787 -0.27 -22.03 12.14
CA THR A 787 0.36 -23.29 12.61
C THR A 787 1.51 -23.09 13.59
N LYS A 788 2.01 -21.85 13.75
CA LYS A 788 3.03 -21.49 14.74
C LYS A 788 2.48 -21.35 16.16
N GLY A 789 1.18 -21.59 16.37
CA GLY A 789 0.55 -21.52 17.70
C GLY A 789 0.35 -20.08 18.23
N VAL A 790 0.59 -19.08 17.40
CA VAL A 790 0.42 -17.65 17.71
C VAL A 790 -0.57 -17.01 16.73
N LEU A 791 -1.22 -15.92 17.18
CA LEU A 791 -2.01 -15.08 16.28
C LEU A 791 -1.11 -14.53 15.16
N THR A 792 -1.61 -14.54 13.94
CA THR A 792 -0.92 -13.97 12.78
C THR A 792 -0.61 -12.49 13.03
N ASP A 793 0.67 -12.12 12.89
CA ASP A 793 1.09 -10.74 13.01
C ASP A 793 0.38 -9.86 11.98
N GLY A 794 -0.07 -8.68 12.42
CA GLY A 794 -0.77 -7.73 11.55
C GLY A 794 -2.27 -7.96 11.36
N TYR A 795 -2.91 -8.94 12.03
CA TYR A 795 -4.36 -9.18 11.89
C TYR A 795 -5.21 -7.93 12.17
N PHE A 796 -4.95 -7.25 13.29
CA PHE A 796 -5.66 -6.03 13.63
C PHE A 796 -5.28 -4.84 12.74
N LEU A 797 -4.03 -4.80 12.26
CA LEU A 797 -3.60 -3.81 11.27
C LEU A 797 -4.40 -3.98 9.97
N ASN A 798 -4.58 -5.20 9.48
CA ASN A 798 -5.35 -5.46 8.26
C ASN A 798 -6.81 -5.01 8.41
N LEU A 799 -7.47 -5.36 9.53
CA LEU A 799 -8.83 -4.88 9.82
C LEU A 799 -8.92 -3.36 9.89
N GLU A 800 -7.93 -2.68 10.47
CA GLU A 800 -7.90 -1.21 10.52
C GLU A 800 -7.67 -0.61 9.12
N LEU A 801 -6.83 -1.21 8.28
CA LEU A 801 -6.60 -0.76 6.89
C LEU A 801 -7.88 -0.85 6.03
N LEU A 802 -8.63 -1.95 6.16
CA LEU A 802 -9.94 -2.10 5.50
C LEU A 802 -10.93 -1.07 6.01
N ARG A 803 -11.02 -0.90 7.34
CA ARG A 803 -11.91 0.07 7.97
C ARG A 803 -11.61 1.49 7.51
N ASP A 804 -10.33 1.91 7.54
CA ASP A 804 -9.88 3.22 7.07
C ASP A 804 -10.28 3.44 5.61
N LYS A 805 -10.04 2.45 4.73
CA LYS A 805 -10.43 2.55 3.32
C LYS A 805 -11.94 2.65 3.15
N GLY A 806 -12.71 1.81 3.84
CA GLY A 806 -14.17 1.79 3.77
C GLY A 806 -14.79 3.11 4.23
N LEU A 807 -14.26 3.71 5.31
CA LEU A 807 -14.71 5.00 5.81
C LEU A 807 -14.37 6.16 4.86
N LYS A 808 -13.15 6.19 4.31
CA LYS A 808 -12.71 7.24 3.37
C LYS A 808 -13.48 7.21 2.04
N THR A 809 -13.94 6.03 1.62
CA THR A 809 -14.62 5.84 0.32
C THR A 809 -16.13 5.66 0.44
N ASN A 810 -16.65 5.51 1.66
CA ASN A 810 -18.05 5.15 1.94
C ASN A 810 -18.47 3.83 1.25
N ILE A 811 -17.58 2.84 1.25
CA ILE A 811 -17.80 1.51 0.68
C ILE A 811 -17.83 0.49 1.82
N SER A 812 -18.84 -0.39 1.81
CA SER A 812 -18.98 -1.46 2.80
C SER A 812 -17.78 -2.42 2.75
N THR A 813 -17.26 -2.80 3.91
CA THR A 813 -16.18 -3.78 4.02
C THR A 813 -16.72 -5.17 4.36
N ARG A 814 -16.02 -6.20 3.88
CA ARG A 814 -16.30 -7.62 4.13
C ARG A 814 -14.99 -8.33 4.47
N GLY A 815 -15.08 -9.52 5.03
CA GLY A 815 -13.89 -10.32 5.34
C GLY A 815 -14.16 -11.80 5.49
N TYR A 816 -13.09 -12.59 5.41
CA TYR A 816 -13.15 -14.03 5.59
C TYR A 816 -12.91 -14.49 7.04
N LEU A 817 -13.57 -15.58 7.41
CA LEU A 817 -13.52 -16.27 8.67
C LEU A 817 -12.85 -17.63 8.47
N GLN A 818 -11.99 -18.02 9.40
CA GLN A 818 -11.30 -19.31 9.33
C GLN A 818 -12.20 -20.46 9.78
N SER A 819 -12.30 -21.52 8.97
CA SER A 819 -12.99 -22.78 9.30
C SER A 819 -12.30 -24.03 8.73
N VAL A 820 -11.02 -23.90 8.37
CA VAL A 820 -10.17 -24.99 7.87
C VAL A 820 -8.73 -24.78 8.35
N GLY A 821 -7.92 -25.85 8.31
CA GLY A 821 -6.47 -25.82 8.49
C GLY A 821 -5.77 -26.13 7.17
N ILE A 822 -4.57 -25.58 7.00
CA ILE A 822 -3.66 -25.84 5.87
C ILE A 822 -2.27 -26.09 6.45
N ASP A 823 -1.66 -27.22 6.08
CA ASP A 823 -0.33 -27.60 6.53
C ASP A 823 0.68 -26.45 6.33
N ASN A 824 1.51 -26.19 7.35
CA ASN A 824 2.51 -25.11 7.38
C ASN A 824 1.98 -23.67 7.20
N TYR A 825 0.67 -23.44 7.22
CA TYR A 825 0.08 -22.11 7.06
C TYR A 825 -0.92 -21.76 8.17
N MET A 826 -2.09 -22.40 8.20
CA MET A 826 -3.17 -22.06 9.12
C MET A 826 -3.66 -23.26 9.95
N THR A 827 -3.97 -23.05 11.22
CA THR A 827 -4.48 -24.13 12.10
C THR A 827 -5.99 -24.28 11.94
N ARG A 828 -6.51 -25.50 11.93
CA ARG A 828 -7.97 -25.71 11.98
C ARG A 828 -8.54 -25.15 13.29
N PRO A 829 -9.46 -24.17 13.25
CA PRO A 829 -9.92 -23.52 14.47
C PRO A 829 -10.91 -24.37 15.24
N VAL A 830 -11.04 -24.08 16.55
CA VAL A 830 -12.14 -24.57 17.41
C VAL A 830 -13.22 -23.50 17.60
N GLU A 831 -14.38 -23.87 18.16
CA GLU A 831 -15.53 -22.95 18.33
C GLU A 831 -15.16 -21.59 18.94
N ASN A 832 -14.35 -21.57 20.01
CA ASN A 832 -13.98 -20.32 20.68
C ASN A 832 -13.14 -19.39 19.78
N GLN A 833 -12.28 -19.97 18.95
CA GLN A 833 -11.47 -19.24 17.97
C GLN A 833 -12.35 -18.71 16.84
N MET A 834 -13.31 -19.50 16.37
CA MET A 834 -14.30 -19.05 15.37
C MET A 834 -15.15 -17.89 15.91
N ARG A 835 -15.60 -17.98 17.16
CA ARG A 835 -16.34 -16.91 17.85
C ARG A 835 -15.51 -15.63 17.93
N TRP A 836 -14.25 -15.75 18.32
CA TRP A 836 -13.30 -14.64 18.37
C TRP A 836 -13.10 -13.99 17.00
N ASN A 837 -12.93 -14.78 15.95
CA ASN A 837 -12.78 -14.26 14.59
C ASN A 837 -14.04 -13.48 14.16
N VAL A 838 -15.24 -14.00 14.41
CA VAL A 838 -16.50 -13.31 14.15
C VAL A 838 -16.58 -11.97 14.88
N PHE A 839 -16.45 -11.95 16.21
CA PHE A 839 -16.69 -10.73 16.97
C PHE A 839 -15.59 -9.67 16.80
N THR A 840 -14.34 -10.07 16.53
CA THR A 840 -13.30 -9.11 16.17
C THR A 840 -13.60 -8.46 14.82
N SER A 841 -14.04 -9.21 13.81
CA SER A 841 -14.47 -8.63 12.53
C SER A 841 -15.68 -7.69 12.68
N LEU A 842 -16.68 -8.05 13.49
CA LEU A 842 -17.84 -7.18 13.76
C LEU A 842 -17.44 -5.89 14.52
N ALA A 843 -16.50 -5.99 15.47
CA ALA A 843 -15.97 -4.83 16.20
C ALA A 843 -15.28 -3.82 15.25
N TYR A 844 -14.64 -4.31 14.19
CA TYR A 844 -14.07 -3.47 13.14
C TYR A 844 -15.08 -2.93 12.13
N GLY A 845 -16.36 -3.26 12.30
CA GLY A 845 -17.47 -2.68 11.53
C GLY A 845 -17.70 -3.33 10.17
N LEU A 846 -17.13 -4.51 9.92
CA LEU A 846 -17.37 -5.28 8.70
C LEU A 846 -18.88 -5.55 8.53
N LYS A 847 -19.36 -5.46 7.28
CA LYS A 847 -20.77 -5.58 6.88
C LYS A 847 -21.10 -6.91 6.20
N GLY A 848 -20.13 -7.81 6.12
CA GLY A 848 -20.31 -9.14 5.59
C GLY A 848 -19.16 -10.05 5.97
N LEU A 849 -19.47 -11.30 6.29
CA LEU A 849 -18.50 -12.30 6.72
C LEU A 849 -18.67 -13.58 5.91
N SER A 850 -17.56 -14.23 5.55
CA SER A 850 -17.59 -15.47 4.75
C SER A 850 -16.66 -16.54 5.30
N TRP A 851 -17.13 -17.78 5.40
CA TRP A 851 -16.30 -18.88 5.88
C TRP A 851 -15.34 -19.41 4.81
N PHE A 852 -14.04 -19.48 5.13
CA PHE A 852 -13.04 -20.23 4.39
C PHE A 852 -12.65 -21.47 5.22
N THR A 853 -13.20 -22.65 4.92
CA THR A 853 -14.15 -22.90 3.82
C THR A 853 -15.36 -23.75 4.24
N TRP A 854 -16.42 -23.76 3.43
CA TRP A 854 -17.61 -24.58 3.67
C TRP A 854 -17.34 -26.05 3.39
N TRP A 855 -16.89 -26.36 2.18
CA TRP A 855 -16.56 -27.72 1.76
C TRP A 855 -15.05 -27.93 1.77
N THR A 856 -14.58 -29.07 2.29
CA THR A 856 -13.15 -29.42 2.26
C THR A 856 -12.67 -29.59 0.82
N PRO A 857 -11.63 -28.86 0.35
CA PRO A 857 -11.08 -29.03 -0.98
C PRO A 857 -10.72 -30.50 -1.27
N THR A 858 -11.17 -31.02 -2.41
CA THR A 858 -11.26 -32.47 -2.63
C THR A 858 -9.94 -33.05 -3.16
N ASN A 859 -9.21 -32.29 -3.99
CA ASN A 859 -7.96 -32.75 -4.61
C ASN A 859 -6.69 -32.17 -3.95
N LEU A 860 -6.82 -31.57 -2.78
CA LEU A 860 -5.73 -30.90 -2.06
C LEU A 860 -5.56 -31.54 -0.67
N PRO A 861 -4.60 -32.48 -0.49
CA PRO A 861 -4.45 -33.24 0.77
C PRO A 861 -3.98 -32.40 1.95
N GLU A 862 -3.33 -31.25 1.71
CA GLU A 862 -2.81 -30.33 2.73
C GLU A 862 -3.91 -29.64 3.56
N PHE A 863 -5.16 -29.69 3.09
CA PHE A 863 -6.31 -29.15 3.82
C PHE A 863 -6.84 -30.15 4.84
N THR A 864 -7.02 -29.69 6.08
CA THR A 864 -7.80 -30.44 7.08
C THR A 864 -9.28 -30.45 6.71
N ASP A 865 -10.09 -31.21 7.45
CA ASP A 865 -11.54 -31.12 7.30
C ASP A 865 -12.09 -29.70 7.58
N ALA A 866 -13.00 -29.23 6.75
CA ALA A 866 -13.67 -27.93 6.84
C ALA A 866 -15.02 -28.07 7.60
N ILE A 867 -16.03 -27.28 7.25
CA ILE A 867 -17.39 -27.36 7.84
C ILE A 867 -18.12 -28.64 7.39
N ILE A 868 -17.98 -28.97 6.11
CA ILE A 868 -18.40 -30.23 5.49
C ILE A 868 -17.14 -30.93 4.97
N ASN A 869 -16.96 -32.20 5.32
CA ASN A 869 -15.79 -32.96 4.88
C ASN A 869 -15.89 -33.40 3.41
N ARG A 870 -14.81 -34.01 2.89
CA ARG A 870 -14.71 -34.46 1.48
C ARG A 870 -15.79 -35.46 1.05
N THR A 871 -16.45 -36.15 1.98
CA THR A 871 -17.52 -37.13 1.70
C THR A 871 -18.92 -36.54 1.80
N GLY A 872 -19.05 -35.23 2.10
CA GLY A 872 -20.33 -34.55 2.27
C GLY A 872 -20.97 -34.69 3.65
N THR A 873 -20.18 -35.09 4.65
CA THR A 873 -20.65 -35.24 6.03
C THR A 873 -20.33 -33.98 6.85
N LYS A 874 -21.27 -33.59 7.72
CA LYS A 874 -21.03 -32.52 8.70
C LYS A 874 -19.87 -32.87 9.62
N THR A 875 -19.00 -31.91 9.86
CA THR A 875 -17.94 -32.04 10.86
C THR A 875 -18.40 -31.48 12.21
N ASP A 876 -17.52 -31.53 13.20
CA ASP A 876 -17.66 -30.86 14.50
C ASP A 876 -17.82 -29.32 14.39
N LEU A 877 -17.42 -28.70 13.28
CA LEU A 877 -17.55 -27.24 13.10
C LEU A 877 -18.96 -26.80 12.68
N TYR A 878 -19.81 -27.71 12.20
CA TYR A 878 -21.12 -27.34 11.67
C TYR A 878 -22.02 -26.63 12.68
N THR A 879 -22.14 -27.18 13.90
CA THR A 879 -22.98 -26.61 14.97
C THR A 879 -22.45 -25.26 15.47
N PRO A 880 -21.13 -25.10 15.72
CA PRO A 880 -20.51 -23.78 15.92
C PRO A 880 -20.87 -22.75 14.85
N VAL A 881 -20.71 -23.09 13.57
CA VAL A 881 -21.02 -22.19 12.45
C VAL A 881 -22.49 -21.80 12.45
N GLN A 882 -23.39 -22.77 12.59
CA GLN A 882 -24.83 -22.52 12.64
C GLN A 882 -25.19 -21.53 13.77
N THR A 883 -24.59 -21.70 14.94
CA THR A 883 -24.83 -20.86 16.12
C THR A 883 -24.29 -19.44 15.91
N LEU A 884 -23.06 -19.32 15.41
CA LEU A 884 -22.42 -18.03 15.17
C LEU A 884 -23.12 -17.24 14.07
N ASN A 885 -23.52 -17.90 12.98
CA ASN A 885 -24.27 -17.25 11.91
C ASN A 885 -25.66 -16.79 12.38
N ALA A 886 -26.33 -17.54 13.27
CA ALA A 886 -27.57 -17.08 13.89
C ALA A 886 -27.37 -15.77 14.70
N GLN A 887 -26.26 -15.69 15.44
CA GLN A 887 -25.91 -14.47 16.18
C GLN A 887 -25.63 -13.29 15.25
N ILE A 888 -24.86 -13.50 14.18
CA ILE A 888 -24.60 -12.48 13.15
C ILE A 888 -25.91 -12.01 12.51
N LYS A 889 -26.78 -12.95 12.12
CA LYS A 889 -28.08 -12.67 11.50
C LYS A 889 -28.97 -11.79 12.39
N ASN A 890 -28.99 -12.05 13.70
CA ASN A 890 -29.77 -11.26 14.66
C ASN A 890 -29.19 -9.86 14.92
N LEU A 891 -27.86 -9.73 14.95
CA LEU A 891 -27.19 -8.43 15.12
C LEU A 891 -27.21 -7.59 13.84
N GLY A 892 -27.25 -8.25 12.69
CA GLY A 892 -27.13 -7.68 11.35
C GLY A 892 -27.97 -6.41 11.12
N PRO A 893 -29.30 -6.42 11.38
CA PRO A 893 -30.15 -5.26 11.17
C PRO A 893 -29.67 -3.99 11.88
N THR A 894 -29.17 -4.12 13.12
CA THR A 894 -28.59 -2.96 13.82
C THR A 894 -27.23 -2.61 13.23
N LEU A 895 -26.34 -3.60 13.10
CA LEU A 895 -24.97 -3.39 12.63
C LEU A 895 -24.91 -2.72 11.25
N MET A 896 -25.81 -3.05 10.33
CA MET A 896 -25.86 -2.44 8.99
C MET A 896 -26.14 -0.94 9.03
N GLY A 897 -26.83 -0.44 10.07
CA GLY A 897 -27.09 0.99 10.29
C GLY A 897 -25.98 1.73 11.04
N LEU A 898 -24.94 1.04 11.52
CA LEU A 898 -23.88 1.64 12.34
C LEU A 898 -22.65 2.02 11.52
N THR A 899 -22.15 3.24 11.69
CA THR A 899 -20.86 3.71 11.17
C THR A 899 -19.81 3.67 12.28
N SER A 900 -18.70 2.95 12.03
CA SER A 900 -17.57 2.89 12.98
C SER A 900 -16.94 4.28 13.13
N GLN A 901 -16.71 4.70 14.37
CA GLN A 901 -16.11 5.99 14.71
C GLN A 901 -14.68 5.80 15.21
N GLU A 902 -14.50 4.96 16.23
CA GLU A 902 -13.21 4.71 16.88
C GLU A 902 -13.14 3.25 17.35
N ILE A 903 -11.94 2.68 17.39
CA ILE A 903 -11.69 1.32 17.91
C ILE A 903 -10.50 1.39 18.85
N PHE A 904 -10.70 0.88 20.05
CA PHE A 904 -9.70 0.86 21.10
C PHE A 904 -9.45 -0.56 21.58
N HIS A 905 -8.23 -0.80 22.02
CA HIS A 905 -7.82 -2.02 22.67
C HIS A 905 -7.35 -1.69 24.09
N SER A 906 -7.85 -2.44 25.04
CA SER A 906 -7.30 -2.52 26.39
C SER A 906 -6.55 -3.85 26.49
N ALA A 907 -5.32 -3.80 26.99
CA ALA A 907 -4.42 -4.94 27.15
C ALA A 907 -3.11 -4.51 27.82
N SER A 908 -2.39 -5.47 28.41
CA SER A 908 -1.05 -5.25 28.95
C SER A 908 -0.01 -4.87 27.87
N SER A 909 -0.24 -5.29 26.63
CA SER A 909 0.55 -4.87 25.46
C SER A 909 -0.35 -4.70 24.25
N LEU A 910 -0.12 -3.62 23.50
CA LEU A 910 -0.84 -3.35 22.26
C LEU A 910 -0.24 -4.15 21.10
N LYS A 911 -1.10 -4.60 20.19
CA LYS A 911 -0.68 -5.24 18.94
C LYS A 911 -0.54 -4.18 17.85
N THR A 912 0.27 -4.47 16.84
CA THR A 912 0.45 -3.61 15.66
C THR A 912 -0.90 -3.19 15.06
N GLY A 913 -1.05 -1.91 14.74
CA GLY A 913 -2.29 -1.34 14.20
C GLY A 913 -3.41 -1.09 15.24
N THR A 914 -3.13 -1.20 16.54
CA THR A 914 -4.10 -0.94 17.63
C THR A 914 -3.72 0.29 18.46
N ARG A 915 -4.74 0.94 19.04
CA ARG A 915 -4.60 2.10 19.93
C ARG A 915 -5.27 1.85 21.28
N SER A 916 -4.75 2.45 22.34
CA SER A 916 -5.30 2.29 23.69
C SER A 916 -6.61 3.05 23.86
N VAL A 917 -7.43 2.67 24.85
CA VAL A 917 -8.58 3.49 25.28
C VAL A 917 -8.09 4.81 25.88
N PRO A 918 -8.52 5.99 25.37
CA PRO A 918 -8.15 7.27 25.94
C PRO A 918 -8.61 7.41 27.39
N THR A 919 -7.80 8.05 28.23
CA THR A 919 -8.11 8.27 29.65
C THR A 919 -9.39 9.10 29.87
N ASP A 920 -9.76 9.94 28.91
CA ASP A 920 -10.96 10.78 28.88
C ASP A 920 -12.07 10.26 27.95
N PHE A 921 -11.92 9.05 27.39
CA PHE A 921 -13.00 8.42 26.64
C PHE A 921 -14.18 8.10 27.58
N PHE A 922 -15.41 8.20 27.06
CA PHE A 922 -16.60 8.13 27.90
C PHE A 922 -16.96 6.72 28.36
N TRP A 923 -16.43 5.68 27.71
CA TRP A 923 -16.67 4.26 28.05
C TRP A 923 -15.33 3.58 28.30
N LYS A 924 -14.95 3.42 29.57
CA LYS A 924 -13.62 2.92 29.94
C LYS A 924 -13.67 1.54 30.56
N PRO A 925 -12.69 0.67 30.31
CA PRO A 925 -12.52 -0.53 31.10
C PRO A 925 -12.13 -0.15 32.54
N ASN A 926 -12.34 -1.07 33.48
CA ASN A 926 -11.95 -0.87 34.87
C ASN A 926 -10.42 -0.89 35.03
N SER A 927 -9.73 -1.71 34.22
CA SER A 927 -8.27 -1.72 34.09
C SER A 927 -7.85 -1.53 32.63
N ILE A 928 -6.77 -0.79 32.41
CA ILE A 928 -6.13 -0.66 31.08
C ILE A 928 -5.53 -1.99 30.57
N SER A 929 -5.40 -2.98 31.47
CA SER A 929 -4.95 -4.33 31.15
C SER A 929 -6.10 -5.31 30.90
N ASP A 930 -7.36 -4.88 31.03
CA ASP A 930 -8.51 -5.72 30.70
C ASP A 930 -8.42 -6.08 29.21
N ASP A 931 -8.24 -7.37 28.88
CA ASP A 931 -7.98 -7.81 27.50
C ASP A 931 -9.25 -7.77 26.64
N VAL A 932 -9.65 -6.56 26.25
CA VAL A 932 -10.95 -6.25 25.62
C VAL A 932 -10.80 -5.23 24.48
N ILE A 933 -11.54 -5.45 23.38
CA ILE A 933 -11.73 -4.45 22.32
C ILE A 933 -12.95 -3.61 22.68
N ILE A 934 -12.86 -2.29 22.54
CA ILE A 934 -13.96 -1.35 22.72
C ILE A 934 -14.12 -0.56 21.43
N SER A 935 -15.20 -0.84 20.69
CA SER A 935 -15.48 -0.19 19.41
C SER A 935 -16.66 0.75 19.53
N TYR A 936 -16.47 2.00 19.11
CA TYR A 936 -17.46 3.05 19.14
C TYR A 936 -18.11 3.24 17.78
N PHE A 937 -19.44 3.18 17.73
CA PHE A 937 -20.23 3.41 16.53
C PHE A 937 -21.28 4.49 16.74
N LYS A 938 -21.75 5.05 15.64
CA LYS A 938 -22.97 5.87 15.59
C LYS A 938 -23.93 5.32 14.54
N ASP A 939 -25.23 5.46 14.78
CA ASP A 939 -26.22 5.33 13.72
C ASP A 939 -26.43 6.65 12.96
N SER A 940 -27.32 6.65 11.97
CA SER A 940 -27.69 7.84 11.19
C SER A 940 -28.36 8.96 12.00
N SER A 941 -28.87 8.65 13.20
CA SER A 941 -29.44 9.62 14.15
C SER A 941 -28.40 10.17 15.14
N ASN A 942 -27.12 9.78 14.99
CA ASN A 942 -26.03 10.03 15.93
C ASN A 942 -26.18 9.33 17.29
N ARG A 943 -27.07 8.35 17.44
CA ARG A 943 -27.14 7.53 18.65
C ARG A 943 -25.86 6.70 18.78
N LYS A 944 -25.30 6.67 19.99
CA LYS A 944 -24.00 6.05 20.26
C LYS A 944 -24.16 4.57 20.62
N TYR A 945 -23.26 3.75 20.10
CA TYR A 945 -23.20 2.31 20.36
C TYR A 945 -21.77 1.89 20.71
N ILE A 946 -21.62 0.91 21.59
CA ILE A 946 -20.33 0.33 21.97
C ILE A 946 -20.36 -1.18 21.75
N MET A 947 -19.46 -1.72 20.94
CA MET A 947 -19.19 -3.16 20.94
C MET A 947 -17.98 -3.45 21.82
N ALA A 948 -18.17 -4.30 22.84
CA ALA A 948 -17.08 -4.82 23.66
C ALA A 948 -16.80 -6.28 23.28
N VAL A 949 -15.54 -6.67 23.08
CA VAL A 949 -15.15 -8.04 22.69
C VAL A 949 -14.04 -8.59 23.56
N ASN A 950 -14.24 -9.77 24.13
CA ASN A 950 -13.23 -10.51 24.89
C ASN A 950 -12.11 -10.98 23.95
N LYS A 951 -10.90 -10.45 24.12
CA LYS A 951 -9.75 -10.81 23.28
C LYS A 951 -9.17 -12.18 23.61
N SER A 952 -9.50 -12.75 24.77
CA SER A 952 -9.15 -14.14 25.08
C SER A 952 -10.11 -15.09 24.36
N TYR A 953 -9.58 -15.97 23.52
CA TYR A 953 -10.32 -17.12 22.93
C TYR A 953 -10.16 -18.40 23.76
N THR A 954 -9.59 -18.32 24.96
CA THR A 954 -9.43 -19.46 25.89
C THR A 954 -10.23 -19.28 27.18
N ASN A 955 -10.32 -18.06 27.71
CA ASN A 955 -10.91 -17.78 29.02
C ASN A 955 -12.20 -16.97 28.92
N SER A 956 -13.18 -17.31 29.76
CA SER A 956 -14.30 -16.42 30.05
C SER A 956 -13.84 -15.32 31.01
N ASN A 957 -14.19 -14.07 30.73
CA ASN A 957 -13.78 -12.92 31.52
C ASN A 957 -15.00 -12.07 31.91
N THR A 958 -15.02 -11.58 33.15
CA THR A 958 -15.98 -10.55 33.57
C THR A 958 -15.32 -9.19 33.38
N PHE A 959 -15.82 -8.40 32.45
CA PHE A 959 -15.36 -7.02 32.26
C PHE A 959 -16.31 -6.05 32.96
N THR A 960 -15.72 -5.02 33.57
CA THR A 960 -16.45 -3.91 34.18
C THR A 960 -16.09 -2.64 33.44
N PHE A 961 -17.09 -1.85 33.07
CA PHE A 961 -16.92 -0.60 32.36
C PHE A 961 -17.47 0.57 33.16
N ILE A 962 -16.74 1.68 33.12
CA ILE A 962 -17.08 2.95 33.76
C ILE A 962 -17.49 3.92 32.67
N ILE A 963 -18.70 4.47 32.78
CA ILE A 963 -19.31 5.35 31.78
C ILE A 963 -19.46 6.75 32.36
N ASN A 964 -18.82 7.74 31.74
CA ASN A 964 -18.86 9.13 32.17
C ASN A 964 -18.87 10.11 30.97
N PRO A 965 -19.81 11.06 30.87
CA PRO A 965 -20.95 11.29 31.76
C PRO A 965 -21.89 10.07 31.90
N LYS A 966 -22.74 10.04 32.92
CA LYS A 966 -23.61 8.88 33.19
C LYS A 966 -24.84 8.92 32.28
N PRO A 967 -25.03 8.00 31.31
CA PRO A 967 -26.25 7.96 30.52
C PRO A 967 -27.47 7.58 31.37
N SER A 968 -28.67 7.99 30.97
CA SER A 968 -29.90 7.62 31.68
C SER A 968 -30.17 6.11 31.71
N THR A 969 -29.73 5.40 30.66
CA THR A 969 -29.90 3.96 30.47
C THR A 969 -28.74 3.40 29.65
N VAL A 970 -28.50 2.09 29.73
CA VAL A 970 -27.69 1.35 28.76
C VAL A 970 -28.41 0.04 28.46
N THR A 971 -28.66 -0.22 27.18
CA THR A 971 -29.27 -1.47 26.70
C THR A 971 -28.24 -2.30 25.95
N GLU A 972 -28.46 -3.61 25.84
CA GLU A 972 -27.70 -4.50 24.96
C GLU A 972 -28.58 -4.90 23.78
N VAL A 973 -28.06 -4.86 22.56
CA VAL A 973 -28.69 -5.47 21.39
C VAL A 973 -28.43 -6.96 21.47
N SER A 974 -29.45 -7.74 21.81
CA SER A 974 -29.30 -9.18 22.03
C SER A 974 -28.91 -9.89 20.73
N LYS A 975 -27.80 -10.61 20.73
CA LYS A 975 -27.43 -11.50 19.62
C LYS A 975 -28.34 -12.71 19.45
N THR A 976 -29.24 -12.97 20.39
CA THR A 976 -30.20 -14.07 20.31
C THR A 976 -31.51 -13.65 19.66
N THR A 977 -31.91 -12.39 19.80
CA THR A 977 -33.22 -11.90 19.32
C THR A 977 -33.13 -10.70 18.37
N GLY A 978 -32.00 -10.01 18.33
CA GLY A 978 -31.81 -8.73 17.62
C GLY A 978 -32.44 -7.52 18.30
N LEU A 979 -33.16 -7.72 19.41
CA LEU A 979 -33.85 -6.67 20.15
C LEU A 979 -32.97 -6.10 21.26
N GLU A 980 -33.20 -4.83 21.60
CA GLU A 980 -32.61 -4.22 22.78
C GLU A 980 -33.22 -4.80 24.07
N ILE A 981 -32.35 -5.21 24.99
CA ILE A 981 -32.69 -5.74 26.31
C ILE A 981 -32.03 -4.89 27.41
N ASN A 982 -32.64 -4.89 28.59
CA ASN A 982 -32.08 -4.20 29.75
C ASN A 982 -30.75 -4.82 30.18
N THR A 983 -29.82 -3.99 30.61
CA THR A 983 -28.55 -4.41 31.22
C THR A 983 -28.59 -4.24 32.74
N ASN A 984 -27.51 -4.63 33.42
CA ASN A 984 -27.28 -4.35 34.82
C ASN A 984 -26.59 -2.99 35.07
N TYR A 985 -26.65 -2.05 34.11
CA TYR A 985 -26.08 -0.71 34.27
C TYR A 985 -26.64 0.01 35.51
N ASN A 986 -25.74 0.54 36.33
CA ASN A 986 -26.08 1.27 37.53
C ASN A 986 -25.93 2.78 37.29
N LEU A 987 -27.06 3.48 37.18
CA LEU A 987 -27.12 4.93 36.97
C LEU A 987 -26.42 5.75 38.06
N SER A 988 -26.41 5.27 39.31
CA SER A 988 -25.81 6.01 40.43
C SER A 988 -24.27 6.02 40.36
N THR A 989 -23.66 4.94 39.87
CA THR A 989 -22.20 4.80 39.76
C THR A 989 -21.68 5.04 38.36
N GLY A 990 -22.51 4.87 37.32
CA GLY A 990 -22.09 4.89 35.93
C GLY A 990 -21.44 3.57 35.48
N VAL A 991 -21.67 2.47 36.19
CA VAL A 991 -20.94 1.20 35.98
C VAL A 991 -21.83 0.13 35.37
N ILE A 992 -21.27 -0.67 34.47
CA ILE A 992 -21.86 -1.90 33.93
C ILE A 992 -20.82 -3.03 34.00
N SER A 993 -21.24 -4.24 34.35
CA SER A 993 -20.34 -5.41 34.42
C SER A 993 -20.99 -6.62 33.76
N ALA A 994 -20.27 -7.36 32.92
CA ALA A 994 -20.83 -8.52 32.25
C ALA A 994 -19.78 -9.63 32.08
N LEU A 995 -20.24 -10.89 32.19
CA LEU A 995 -19.46 -12.06 31.82
C LEU A 995 -19.45 -12.22 30.30
N PHE A 996 -18.27 -12.46 29.74
CA PHE A 996 -18.03 -12.79 28.34
C PHE A 996 -17.39 -14.16 28.25
N ALA A 997 -17.95 -15.05 27.44
CA ALA A 997 -17.32 -16.29 27.00
C ALA A 997 -16.04 -16.00 26.17
N PRO A 998 -15.19 -17.00 25.91
CA PRO A 998 -13.98 -16.78 25.13
C PRO A 998 -14.31 -16.27 23.73
N GLY A 999 -13.73 -15.14 23.32
CA GLY A 999 -13.98 -14.53 22.01
C GLY A 999 -15.36 -13.88 21.83
N GLU A 1000 -16.19 -13.81 22.88
CA GLU A 1000 -17.53 -13.23 22.79
C GLU A 1000 -17.49 -11.70 22.64
N GLY A 1001 -18.42 -11.17 21.84
CA GLY A 1001 -18.75 -9.75 21.81
C GLY A 1001 -20.18 -9.44 22.27
N LYS A 1002 -20.38 -8.23 22.78
CA LYS A 1002 -21.68 -7.65 23.16
C LYS A 1002 -21.80 -6.23 22.61
N LEU A 1003 -22.97 -5.90 22.06
CA LEU A 1003 -23.26 -4.59 21.47
C LEU A 1003 -24.19 -3.82 22.40
N TYR A 1004 -23.72 -2.72 22.97
CA TYR A 1004 -24.48 -1.83 23.84
C TYR A 1004 -24.97 -0.60 23.09
N ALA A 1005 -26.15 -0.11 23.44
CA ALA A 1005 -26.73 1.11 22.92
C ALA A 1005 -26.94 2.13 24.04
N LEU A 1006 -26.54 3.38 23.79
CA LEU A 1006 -26.76 4.51 24.69
C LEU A 1006 -28.04 5.26 24.29
N PRO A 1007 -28.70 6.00 25.19
CA PRO A 1007 -29.90 6.77 24.88
C PRO A 1007 -29.62 7.84 23.84
N SER A 1008 -30.61 8.14 23.00
CA SER A 1008 -30.51 9.23 22.02
C SER A 1008 -30.22 10.56 22.72
N GLY A 1009 -29.28 11.33 22.19
CA GLY A 1009 -28.87 12.63 22.73
C GLY A 1009 -27.74 12.59 23.78
N TYR A 1010 -27.23 11.40 24.15
CA TYR A 1010 -25.98 11.25 24.90
C TYR A 1010 -24.77 11.47 24.00
#